data_AF-A0A9D8MSP1-F1
#
_entry.id   AF-A0A9D8MSP1-F1
#
_cell.length_a   1.000
_cell.length_b   1.000
_cell.length_c   1.000
_cell.angle_alpha   90.00
_cell.angle_beta   90.00
_cell.angle_gamma   90.00
#
_symmetry.space_group_name_H-M   'P 1'
#
loop_
_entity.id
_entity.type
_entity.pdbx_description
1 polymer ?
#
loop_
_entity_poly.entity_id
_entity_poly.type
_entity_poly.pdbx_seq_one_letter_code
_entity_poly.pdbx_strand_id
1 'polypeptide(L)'
;VTAPAILRNTVIDWDNMRDTYSWDGEANANAQDTAVARLMLMCGQSVKMGWGPSSGANFSAEAYIKYFGYDNSCYVGERRDYCIDDWFDMLYNEIEQGYPVLFSGFSSGGGHAFVLDGFDGENLFHLNWGWGGGSNGWFLVGILNPGDNSGIGASSSSDGYSMSQRALFNLRLPDTNNADTYLFIKDVSVVGNTTDNASIRAGFENRTGATGTFNTAIVKLDEDGGLSVVGSQKTISGMTNNTTQSKTFLIAGELTEGTYKLSPASKPSKGTEWRPKYNLRNHYIEAVVDANGVVTLNPIDINNGDEIAIDTIVFPGTRIAGKEQEVKVTYRNYGNEYFKEVRMFASLTQDKIYTESRSIVAVRKGETVEVSYFFTPAETGTYNLWFCTGSDGSGQVGTGTMEVIAESQAVKANLTVSSYTISNGGYCRRLVGKASIKNNARTAFDGDIVLQIWRQPGGSGAAWSGSSKRYHLSMGATKVASIDFDFEDLNVGDKYYLAASYVNQDGSLGNGGVWDLGGWMIQDGILTWKNDGTVSGQARRVTLMAGTTICGLYAECSNMTRVTPNKNPNTIYAFAASMDVPSSLDTCNAVSGSHASHINMVNDMPYYLPVSFEADSASFTYTFPEEEAGLGWHAFTMPFEADSAFVDDSYVSLDDTLKHFWIYEFAAQGDDGKVIFKPATVLRGATPYIIAADATMAGRSVVFRSLGVPFSKTGSDKMVVSSTDFLFHGNTLAPKMK
;
A
#
# COMPACT_ATOMS: atom_id res chain seq x y z
N VAL A 1 -32.22 1.58 18.56
CA VAL A 1 -32.06 0.41 19.45
C VAL A 1 -31.15 0.83 20.60
N THR A 2 -31.53 0.62 21.85
CA THR A 2 -30.65 0.83 23.02
C THR A 2 -29.97 -0.50 23.35
N ALA A 3 -28.64 -0.52 23.35
CA ALA A 3 -27.85 -1.69 23.72
C ALA A 3 -27.38 -1.58 25.19
N PRO A 4 -27.26 -2.69 25.93
CA PRO A 4 -26.78 -2.69 27.32
C PRO A 4 -25.34 -2.15 27.43
N ALA A 5 -24.89 -1.77 28.63
CA ALA A 5 -23.50 -1.35 28.84
C ALA A 5 -22.53 -2.56 28.77
N ILE A 6 -21.32 -2.33 28.24
CA ILE A 6 -20.23 -3.32 28.30
C ILE A 6 -19.68 -3.34 29.72
N LEU A 7 -19.72 -4.49 30.39
CA LEU A 7 -19.18 -4.65 31.74
C LEU A 7 -17.65 -4.69 31.68
N ARG A 8 -16.98 -4.08 32.68
CA ARG A 8 -15.53 -4.20 32.84
C ARG A 8 -15.16 -5.67 33.02
N ASN A 9 -14.08 -6.12 32.37
CA ASN A 9 -13.60 -7.50 32.35
C ASN A 9 -14.56 -8.49 31.64
N THR A 10 -15.38 -8.01 30.70
CA THR A 10 -16.10 -8.92 29.78
C THR A 10 -15.06 -9.70 28.97
N VAL A 11 -15.15 -11.03 29.00
CA VAL A 11 -14.22 -11.92 28.31
C VAL A 11 -14.61 -11.98 26.83
N ILE A 12 -13.62 -11.79 25.95
CA ILE A 12 -13.72 -12.05 24.52
C ILE A 12 -13.29 -13.50 24.28
N ASP A 13 -14.18 -14.30 23.69
CA ASP A 13 -13.99 -15.74 23.49
C ASP A 13 -13.28 -16.01 22.17
N TRP A 14 -11.97 -15.75 22.13
CA TRP A 14 -11.14 -15.93 20.93
C TRP A 14 -11.08 -17.38 20.45
N ASP A 15 -11.05 -18.35 21.37
CA ASP A 15 -10.92 -19.78 21.05
C ASP A 15 -12.10 -20.33 20.23
N ASN A 16 -13.30 -19.77 20.43
CA ASN A 16 -14.47 -20.13 19.64
C ASN A 16 -14.65 -19.26 18.38
N MET A 17 -13.86 -18.20 18.19
CA MET A 17 -13.95 -17.38 16.98
C MET A 17 -13.18 -18.00 15.81
N ARG A 18 -13.83 -18.04 14.64
CA ARG A 18 -13.20 -18.43 13.37
C ARG A 18 -12.78 -17.18 12.61
N ASP A 19 -11.79 -17.31 11.75
CA ASP A 19 -11.37 -16.20 10.88
C ASP A 19 -12.46 -15.82 9.87
N THR A 20 -13.27 -16.79 9.46
CA THR A 20 -14.37 -16.62 8.50
C THR A 20 -15.61 -17.40 8.89
N TYR A 21 -16.77 -16.82 8.58
CA TYR A 21 -18.09 -17.39 8.81
C TYR A 21 -18.85 -17.47 7.49
N SER A 22 -19.47 -18.61 7.22
CA SER A 22 -20.30 -18.83 6.02
C SER A 22 -21.73 -19.12 6.44
N TRP A 23 -22.69 -18.46 5.80
CA TRP A 23 -24.11 -18.76 6.00
C TRP A 23 -24.48 -20.07 5.29
N ASP A 24 -24.94 -21.06 6.05
CA ASP A 24 -25.39 -22.37 5.55
C ASP A 24 -26.90 -22.44 5.27
N GLY A 25 -27.62 -21.32 5.47
CA GLY A 25 -29.07 -21.26 5.34
C GLY A 25 -29.82 -21.39 6.66
N GLU A 26 -29.14 -21.72 7.75
CA GLU A 26 -29.76 -21.94 9.06
C GLU A 26 -29.20 -20.98 10.12
N ALA A 27 -30.09 -20.43 10.95
CA ALA A 27 -29.69 -19.63 12.10
C ALA A 27 -29.21 -20.54 13.25
N ASN A 28 -28.08 -21.21 13.04
CA ASN A 28 -27.51 -22.09 14.05
C ASN A 28 -26.69 -21.28 15.06
N ALA A 29 -27.32 -20.80 16.15
CA ALA A 29 -26.64 -20.07 17.22
C ALA A 29 -25.71 -20.98 18.05
N ASN A 30 -24.64 -21.49 17.43
CA ASN A 30 -23.62 -22.27 18.10
C ASN A 30 -22.64 -21.35 18.87
N ALA A 31 -21.70 -21.94 19.59
CA ALA A 31 -20.72 -21.20 20.39
C ALA A 31 -19.87 -20.24 19.52
N GLN A 32 -19.52 -20.64 18.30
CA GLN A 32 -18.69 -19.85 17.39
C GLN A 32 -19.43 -18.61 16.89
N ASP A 33 -20.68 -18.77 16.45
CA ASP A 33 -21.53 -17.66 15.99
C ASP A 33 -21.84 -16.69 17.15
N THR A 34 -22.05 -17.24 18.35
CA THR A 34 -22.28 -16.43 19.55
C THR A 34 -21.03 -15.62 19.94
N ALA A 35 -19.84 -16.20 19.81
CA ALA A 35 -18.58 -15.54 20.13
C ALA A 35 -18.33 -14.30 19.24
N VAL A 36 -18.42 -14.47 17.91
CA VAL A 36 -18.22 -13.35 16.97
C VAL A 36 -19.34 -12.31 17.07
N ALA A 37 -20.61 -12.73 17.22
CA ALA A 37 -21.73 -11.80 17.37
C ALA A 37 -21.59 -10.92 18.62
N ARG A 38 -21.06 -11.49 19.71
CA ARG A 38 -20.74 -10.74 20.94
C ARG A 38 -19.63 -9.72 20.71
N LEU A 39 -18.55 -10.09 20.01
CA LEU A 39 -17.50 -9.14 19.65
C LEU A 39 -18.05 -7.99 18.80
N MET A 40 -18.81 -8.30 17.75
CA MET A 40 -19.41 -7.29 16.87
C MET A 40 -20.35 -6.35 17.64
N LEU A 41 -21.13 -6.87 18.58
CA LEU A 41 -21.98 -6.06 19.47
C LEU A 41 -21.14 -5.12 20.34
N MET A 42 -20.06 -5.61 20.96
CA MET A 42 -19.15 -4.79 21.77
C MET A 42 -18.48 -3.69 20.94
N CYS A 43 -17.99 -4.02 19.74
CA CYS A 43 -17.42 -3.06 18.81
C CYS A 43 -18.44 -1.95 18.48
N GLY A 44 -19.66 -2.32 18.06
CA GLY A 44 -20.70 -1.34 17.75
C GLY A 44 -21.14 -0.49 18.96
N GLN A 45 -21.21 -1.08 20.16
CA GLN A 45 -21.50 -0.35 21.40
C GLN A 45 -20.40 0.69 21.73
N SER A 46 -19.13 0.31 21.58
CA SER A 46 -17.98 1.15 21.90
C SER A 46 -17.95 2.46 21.09
N VAL A 47 -18.42 2.41 19.84
CA VAL A 47 -18.47 3.56 18.92
C VAL A 47 -19.85 4.20 18.82
N LYS A 48 -20.82 3.78 19.65
CA LYS A 48 -22.21 4.27 19.64
C LYS A 48 -22.88 4.12 18.26
N MET A 49 -22.74 2.95 17.66
CA MET A 49 -23.25 2.63 16.32
C MET A 49 -24.74 2.99 16.14
N GLY A 50 -25.04 3.70 15.06
CA GLY A 50 -26.39 3.99 14.61
C GLY A 50 -26.99 2.79 13.89
N TRP A 51 -27.41 1.77 14.64
CA TRP A 51 -27.89 0.50 14.09
C TRP A 51 -29.13 0.64 13.20
N GLY A 52 -29.04 0.07 11.99
CA GLY A 52 -30.11 -0.08 11.01
C GLY A 52 -29.75 -1.14 9.95
N PRO A 53 -30.57 -1.32 8.90
CA PRO A 53 -30.23 -2.18 7.76
C PRO A 53 -28.89 -1.81 7.10
N SER A 54 -28.53 -0.52 7.16
CA SER A 54 -27.18 0.00 7.09
C SER A 54 -26.89 0.74 8.40
N SER A 55 -25.65 0.73 8.86
CA SER A 55 -25.25 1.30 10.16
C SER A 55 -24.05 2.23 9.98
N GLY A 56 -23.91 3.23 10.86
CA GLY A 56 -22.79 4.17 10.82
C GLY A 56 -22.36 4.67 12.20
N ALA A 57 -21.09 5.04 12.32
CA ALA A 57 -20.48 5.59 13.53
C ALA A 57 -19.35 6.57 13.19
N ASN A 58 -18.91 7.34 14.17
CA ASN A 58 -17.72 8.17 14.03
C ASN A 58 -16.45 7.33 14.14
N PHE A 59 -15.44 7.67 13.34
CA PHE A 59 -14.11 7.10 13.40
C PHE A 59 -13.36 7.58 14.66
N SER A 60 -12.92 6.67 15.53
CA SER A 60 -12.39 7.04 16.86
C SER A 60 -11.33 6.07 17.39
N ALA A 61 -10.20 6.62 17.84
CA ALA A 61 -9.18 5.90 18.60
C ALA A 61 -9.60 5.62 20.06
N GLU A 62 -10.41 6.52 20.65
CA GLU A 62 -10.79 6.44 22.08
C GLU A 62 -11.50 5.12 22.41
N ALA A 63 -12.28 4.59 21.47
CA ALA A 63 -13.01 3.34 21.67
C ALA A 63 -12.06 2.16 21.94
N TYR A 64 -10.98 2.06 21.17
CA TYR A 64 -9.95 1.03 21.28
C TYR A 64 -9.21 1.11 22.61
N ILE A 65 -8.79 2.32 22.99
CA ILE A 65 -8.07 2.59 24.24
C ILE A 65 -8.96 2.27 25.46
N LYS A 66 -10.18 2.82 25.47
CA LYS A 66 -11.03 2.81 26.66
C LYS A 66 -11.70 1.47 26.94
N TYR A 67 -12.10 0.76 25.90
CA TYR A 67 -12.93 -0.44 26.05
C TYR A 67 -12.20 -1.74 25.73
N PHE A 68 -11.15 -1.70 24.91
CA PHE A 68 -10.44 -2.89 24.43
C PHE A 68 -9.00 -2.99 24.94
N GLY A 69 -8.51 -1.99 25.68
CA GLY A 69 -7.20 -2.04 26.33
C GLY A 69 -6.02 -1.89 25.37
N TYR A 70 -6.24 -1.30 24.20
CA TYR A 70 -5.17 -0.90 23.28
C TYR A 70 -4.32 0.22 23.89
N ASP A 71 -3.10 0.35 23.38
CA ASP A 71 -2.13 1.31 23.84
C ASP A 71 -2.62 2.75 23.69
N ASN A 72 -2.28 3.59 24.68
CA ASN A 72 -2.69 4.98 24.72
C ASN A 72 -2.13 5.78 23.53
N SER A 73 -1.04 5.35 22.90
CA SER A 73 -0.46 6.00 21.73
C SER A 73 -1.30 5.89 20.46
N CYS A 74 -2.41 5.14 20.46
CA CYS A 74 -3.32 5.06 19.32
C CYS A 74 -3.98 6.41 19.01
N TYR A 75 -3.97 6.82 17.74
CA TYR A 75 -4.54 8.11 17.33
C TYR A 75 -5.12 8.08 15.90
N VAL A 76 -5.98 9.05 15.61
CA VAL A 76 -6.52 9.28 14.25
C VAL A 76 -5.59 10.24 13.49
N GLY A 77 -5.05 9.79 12.37
CA GLY A 77 -4.42 10.64 11.36
C GLY A 77 -5.41 11.02 10.27
N GLU A 78 -5.34 12.26 9.78
CA GLU A 78 -6.14 12.74 8.65
C GLU A 78 -5.25 12.94 7.43
N ARG A 79 -5.62 12.38 6.28
CA ARG A 79 -4.82 12.46 5.04
C ARG A 79 -4.41 13.88 4.68
N ARG A 80 -5.29 14.86 4.89
CA ARG A 80 -5.07 16.28 4.55
C ARG A 80 -3.91 16.94 5.31
N ASP A 81 -3.43 16.33 6.39
CA ASP A 81 -2.36 16.89 7.22
C ASP A 81 -0.95 16.47 6.78
N TYR A 82 -0.84 15.69 5.69
CA TYR A 82 0.39 15.04 5.23
C TYR A 82 0.57 15.20 3.70
N CYS A 83 1.81 15.09 3.22
CA CYS A 83 2.05 14.91 1.78
C CYS A 83 1.71 13.47 1.35
N ILE A 84 1.76 13.16 0.05
CA ILE A 84 1.52 11.81 -0.47
C ILE A 84 2.51 10.83 0.16
N ASP A 85 3.81 11.17 0.14
CA ASP A 85 4.86 10.28 0.65
C ASP A 85 4.76 10.07 2.16
N ASP A 86 4.51 11.13 2.94
CA ASP A 86 4.38 11.03 4.40
C ASP A 86 3.20 10.16 4.80
N TRP A 87 2.06 10.35 4.13
CA TRP A 87 0.89 9.54 4.38
C TRP A 87 1.15 8.08 4.01
N PHE A 88 1.79 7.85 2.86
CA PHE A 88 2.13 6.53 2.38
C PHE A 88 3.09 5.82 3.34
N ASP A 89 4.19 6.46 3.72
CA ASP A 89 5.21 5.92 4.62
C ASP A 89 4.58 5.58 5.99
N MET A 90 3.71 6.45 6.51
CA MET A 90 3.00 6.16 7.76
C MET A 90 2.15 4.89 7.67
N LEU A 91 1.43 4.68 6.56
CA LEU A 91 0.63 3.47 6.36
C LEU A 91 1.53 2.25 6.17
N TYR A 92 2.54 2.37 5.32
CA TYR A 92 3.49 1.29 5.03
C TYR A 92 4.18 0.80 6.30
N ASN A 93 4.67 1.71 7.15
CA ASN A 93 5.36 1.37 8.39
C ASN A 93 4.49 0.55 9.37
N GLU A 94 3.17 0.80 9.42
CA GLU A 94 2.27 -0.03 10.24
C GLU A 94 2.18 -1.45 9.66
N ILE A 95 1.98 -1.56 8.34
CA ILE A 95 1.88 -2.84 7.64
C ILE A 95 3.17 -3.64 7.71
N GLU A 96 4.33 -2.99 7.52
CA GLU A 96 5.66 -3.60 7.62
C GLU A 96 5.90 -4.20 9.01
N GLN A 97 5.43 -3.52 10.06
CA GLN A 97 5.50 -3.99 11.45
C GLN A 97 4.42 -5.04 11.79
N GLY A 98 3.63 -5.49 10.81
CA GLY A 98 2.59 -6.51 11.01
C GLY A 98 1.31 -5.97 11.64
N TYR A 99 1.07 -4.66 11.62
CA TYR A 99 -0.14 -4.03 12.17
C TYR A 99 -1.10 -3.61 11.05
N PRO A 100 -2.28 -4.26 10.93
CA PRO A 100 -3.33 -3.79 10.03
C PRO A 100 -3.84 -2.39 10.43
N VAL A 101 -4.09 -1.56 9.43
CA VAL A 101 -4.54 -0.17 9.63
C VAL A 101 -6.04 -0.09 9.40
N LEU A 102 -6.79 0.29 10.44
CA LEU A 102 -8.17 0.72 10.25
C LEU A 102 -8.15 2.04 9.48
N PHE A 103 -8.87 2.08 8.36
CA PHE A 103 -8.92 3.20 7.44
C PHE A 103 -10.36 3.60 7.16
N SER A 104 -10.59 4.85 6.80
CA SER A 104 -11.89 5.32 6.33
C SER A 104 -11.75 6.37 5.25
N GLY A 105 -12.76 6.47 4.42
CA GLY A 105 -12.88 7.48 3.37
C GLY A 105 -14.33 7.78 3.04
N PHE A 106 -14.54 8.83 2.27
CA PHE A 106 -15.85 9.33 1.87
C PHE A 106 -15.97 9.36 0.35
N SER A 107 -17.17 9.05 -0.11
CA SER A 107 -17.67 9.24 -1.47
C SER A 107 -18.70 10.38 -1.50
N SER A 108 -19.32 10.63 -2.65
CA SER A 108 -20.49 11.51 -2.72
C SER A 108 -21.72 10.94 -2.01
N GLY A 109 -21.84 9.61 -1.93
CA GLY A 109 -22.95 8.90 -1.31
C GLY A 109 -22.80 8.59 0.19
N GLY A 110 -21.62 8.70 0.78
CA GLY A 110 -21.42 8.43 2.20
C GLY A 110 -19.97 8.10 2.60
N GLY A 111 -19.76 7.83 3.89
CA GLY A 111 -18.46 7.36 4.41
C GLY A 111 -18.46 5.85 4.61
N HIS A 112 -17.30 5.23 4.46
CA HIS A 112 -17.08 3.80 4.78
C HIS A 112 -15.76 3.61 5.50
N ALA A 113 -15.70 2.58 6.34
CA ALA A 113 -14.48 2.16 7.04
C ALA A 113 -14.10 0.75 6.61
N PHE A 114 -12.81 0.53 6.42
CA PHE A 114 -12.22 -0.69 5.89
C PHE A 114 -10.82 -0.89 6.50
N VAL A 115 -10.17 -2.01 6.21
CA VAL A 115 -8.86 -2.34 6.77
C VAL A 115 -7.82 -2.41 5.65
N LEU A 116 -6.67 -1.79 5.88
CA LEU A 116 -5.45 -2.04 5.10
C LEU A 116 -4.65 -3.12 5.83
N ASP A 117 -4.32 -4.21 5.16
CA ASP A 117 -3.65 -5.37 5.77
C ASP A 117 -2.53 -5.95 4.88
N GLY A 118 -2.12 -5.23 3.84
CA GLY A 118 -1.00 -5.62 2.99
C GLY A 118 -0.48 -4.48 2.13
N PHE A 119 0.75 -4.66 1.64
CA PHE A 119 1.43 -3.77 0.70
C PHE A 119 2.10 -4.61 -0.39
N ASP A 120 1.97 -4.21 -1.66
CA ASP A 120 2.41 -5.03 -2.81
C ASP A 120 3.88 -4.81 -3.20
N GLY A 121 4.50 -3.72 -2.75
CA GLY A 121 5.84 -3.30 -3.18
C GLY A 121 5.84 -2.22 -4.27
N GLU A 122 4.70 -1.96 -4.92
CA GLU A 122 4.55 -1.10 -6.09
C GLU A 122 3.49 0.02 -5.89
N ASN A 123 3.33 0.47 -4.64
CA ASN A 123 2.43 1.55 -4.20
C ASN A 123 0.95 1.18 -4.01
N LEU A 124 0.56 -0.11 -4.08
CA LEU A 124 -0.80 -0.54 -3.77
C LEU A 124 -0.88 -1.15 -2.37
N PHE A 125 -1.96 -0.81 -1.68
CA PHE A 125 -2.31 -1.43 -0.41
C PHE A 125 -3.43 -2.43 -0.63
N HIS A 126 -3.35 -3.58 0.06
CA HIS A 126 -4.45 -4.53 0.10
C HIS A 126 -5.54 -3.96 1.01
N LEU A 127 -6.78 -3.93 0.51
CA LEU A 127 -7.96 -3.50 1.24
C LEU A 127 -8.89 -4.66 1.49
N ASN A 128 -9.31 -4.78 2.75
CA ASN A 128 -10.48 -5.53 3.16
C ASN A 128 -11.66 -4.57 3.40
N TRP A 129 -12.66 -4.61 2.52
CA TRP A 129 -13.83 -3.72 2.57
C TRP A 129 -14.85 -4.09 3.65
N GLY A 130 -14.69 -5.24 4.31
CA GLY A 130 -15.65 -5.74 5.30
C GLY A 130 -16.91 -6.37 4.69
N TRP A 131 -16.87 -6.77 3.41
CA TRP A 131 -18.01 -7.35 2.68
C TRP A 131 -17.83 -8.85 2.38
N GLY A 132 -17.20 -9.58 3.31
CA GLY A 132 -17.02 -11.04 3.18
C GLY A 132 -16.15 -11.46 1.99
N GLY A 133 -15.18 -10.62 1.60
CA GLY A 133 -14.30 -10.84 0.44
C GLY A 133 -14.77 -10.13 -0.84
N GLY A 134 -15.97 -9.54 -0.85
CA GLY A 134 -16.44 -8.69 -1.95
C GLY A 134 -15.54 -7.47 -2.14
N SER A 135 -15.10 -7.25 -3.38
CA SER A 135 -14.22 -6.15 -3.81
C SER A 135 -12.85 -6.04 -3.14
N ASN A 136 -12.47 -6.97 -2.26
CA ASN A 136 -11.12 -6.98 -1.67
C ASN A 136 -10.06 -7.05 -2.77
N GLY A 137 -8.93 -6.39 -2.55
CA GLY A 137 -7.87 -6.32 -3.54
C GLY A 137 -6.88 -5.21 -3.29
N TRP A 138 -6.05 -4.95 -4.31
CA TRP A 138 -4.95 -4.01 -4.26
C TRP A 138 -5.37 -2.66 -4.84
N PHE A 139 -5.23 -1.58 -4.07
CA PHE A 139 -5.65 -0.24 -4.46
C PHE A 139 -4.56 0.80 -4.19
N LEU A 140 -4.48 1.80 -5.06
CA LEU A 140 -3.77 3.02 -4.73
C LEU A 140 -4.55 3.76 -3.65
N VAL A 141 -3.93 4.13 -2.53
CA VAL A 141 -4.65 4.79 -1.41
C VAL A 141 -5.32 6.10 -1.83
N GLY A 142 -4.79 6.79 -2.85
CA GLY A 142 -5.44 7.98 -3.42
C GLY A 142 -6.74 7.69 -4.20
N ILE A 143 -6.96 6.44 -4.66
CA ILE A 143 -8.04 6.03 -5.55
C ILE A 143 -8.72 4.77 -4.97
N LEU A 144 -9.65 4.97 -4.05
CA LEU A 144 -10.31 3.89 -3.31
C LEU A 144 -11.70 3.59 -3.90
N ASN A 145 -11.73 3.02 -5.10
CA ASN A 145 -12.98 2.67 -5.77
C ASN A 145 -13.17 1.15 -5.83
N PRO A 146 -14.15 0.56 -5.10
CA PRO A 146 -14.37 -0.89 -5.10
C PRO A 146 -14.93 -1.42 -6.42
N GLY A 147 -15.33 -0.56 -7.36
CA GLY A 147 -15.91 -0.91 -8.66
C GLY A 147 -17.29 -1.58 -8.61
N ASP A 148 -17.71 -2.02 -7.42
CA ASP A 148 -18.99 -2.62 -7.07
C ASP A 148 -19.45 -2.02 -5.73
N ASN A 149 -20.65 -1.44 -5.74
CA ASN A 149 -21.29 -0.80 -4.59
C ASN A 149 -22.49 -1.61 -4.05
N SER A 150 -22.53 -2.93 -4.31
CA SER A 150 -23.59 -3.81 -3.81
C SER A 150 -23.43 -4.23 -2.35
N GLY A 151 -22.28 -3.94 -1.74
CA GLY A 151 -22.02 -4.19 -0.32
C GLY A 151 -22.98 -3.46 0.63
N ILE A 152 -23.26 -4.04 1.79
CA ILE A 152 -24.09 -3.39 2.81
C ILE A 152 -23.35 -2.15 3.33
N GLY A 153 -24.01 -0.99 3.27
CA GLY A 153 -23.41 0.30 3.64
C GLY A 153 -22.52 0.91 2.57
N ALA A 154 -22.44 0.30 1.38
CA ALA A 154 -21.73 0.88 0.25
C ALA A 154 -22.36 2.21 -0.20
N SER A 155 -21.53 3.00 -0.87
CA SER A 155 -21.88 4.30 -1.42
C SER A 155 -22.99 4.19 -2.47
N SER A 156 -23.89 5.17 -2.50
CA SER A 156 -24.85 5.31 -3.61
C SER A 156 -24.24 5.93 -4.89
N SER A 157 -22.96 6.30 -4.86
CA SER A 157 -22.22 6.92 -5.97
C SER A 157 -20.97 6.11 -6.37
N SER A 158 -20.64 6.17 -7.65
CA SER A 158 -19.54 5.40 -8.28
C SER A 158 -18.14 6.01 -8.11
N ASP A 159 -18.01 7.15 -7.44
CA ASP A 159 -16.77 7.95 -7.32
C ASP A 159 -15.76 7.44 -6.28
N GLY A 160 -16.10 6.39 -5.52
CA GLY A 160 -15.21 5.76 -4.55
C GLY A 160 -14.95 6.59 -3.28
N TYR A 161 -14.15 6.05 -2.37
CA TYR A 161 -13.92 6.55 -1.01
C TYR A 161 -12.60 7.34 -0.87
N SER A 162 -12.27 8.15 -1.86
CA SER A 162 -11.03 8.91 -1.90
C SER A 162 -11.05 10.23 -1.10
N MET A 163 -12.22 10.70 -0.67
CA MET A 163 -12.34 11.99 0.04
C MET A 163 -12.23 11.84 1.55
N SER A 164 -11.75 12.89 2.24
CA SER A 164 -11.73 12.99 3.71
C SER A 164 -11.17 11.75 4.43
N GLN A 165 -10.08 11.19 3.88
CA GLN A 165 -9.49 9.94 4.37
C GLN A 165 -8.88 10.08 5.77
N ARG A 166 -9.04 9.02 6.57
CA ARG A 166 -8.50 8.92 7.93
C ARG A 166 -7.99 7.51 8.19
N ALA A 167 -6.98 7.39 9.04
CA ALA A 167 -6.40 6.12 9.47
C ALA A 167 -6.17 6.12 10.98
N LEU A 168 -6.29 4.95 11.61
CA LEU A 168 -5.81 4.73 12.98
C LEU A 168 -4.38 4.24 12.93
N PHE A 169 -3.49 4.98 13.58
CA PHE A 169 -2.09 4.63 13.75
C PHE A 169 -1.83 4.15 15.18
N ASN A 170 -0.77 3.36 15.37
CA ASN A 170 -0.40 2.75 16.64
C ASN A 170 -1.51 1.91 17.28
N LEU A 171 -2.32 1.21 16.48
CA LEU A 171 -3.37 0.33 17.00
C LEU A 171 -2.76 -0.99 17.52
N ARG A 172 -2.06 -0.93 18.65
CA ARG A 172 -1.31 -2.03 19.25
C ARG A 172 -1.70 -2.28 20.71
N LEU A 173 -1.38 -3.47 21.23
CA LEU A 173 -1.46 -3.71 22.68
C LEU A 173 -0.33 -2.97 23.41
N PRO A 174 -0.48 -2.64 24.71
CA PRO A 174 0.57 -1.97 25.47
C PRO A 174 1.77 -2.91 25.68
N ASP A 175 2.88 -2.64 24.98
CA ASP A 175 4.15 -3.35 25.17
C ASP A 175 5.06 -2.63 26.18
N THR A 176 6.02 -3.34 26.78
CA THR A 176 7.07 -2.71 27.62
C THR A 176 8.06 -1.86 26.83
N ASN A 177 8.07 -1.98 25.50
CA ASN A 177 8.81 -1.11 24.59
C ASN A 177 7.89 0.05 24.20
N ASN A 178 8.15 1.22 24.79
CA ASN A 178 7.38 2.43 24.52
C ASN A 178 7.30 2.67 23.01
N ALA A 179 6.10 2.60 22.44
CA ALA A 179 5.85 3.22 21.14
C ALA A 179 6.34 4.66 21.21
N ASP A 180 7.14 5.09 20.24
CA ASP A 180 7.72 6.41 20.29
C ASP A 180 6.64 7.49 20.32
N THR A 181 6.54 8.16 21.46
CA THR A 181 5.47 9.10 21.76
C THR A 181 5.92 10.52 21.38
N TYR A 182 5.56 10.96 20.18
CA TYR A 182 5.85 12.30 19.70
C TYR A 182 4.63 13.22 19.76
N LEU A 183 4.86 14.54 19.73
CA LEU A 183 3.77 15.49 19.56
C LEU A 183 3.38 15.58 18.08
N PHE A 184 2.09 15.60 17.81
CA PHE A 184 1.57 15.97 16.49
C PHE A 184 1.81 17.47 16.28
N ILE A 185 2.40 17.84 15.15
CA ILE A 185 2.74 19.24 14.86
C ILE A 185 1.75 19.78 13.84
N LYS A 186 1.12 20.92 14.14
CA LYS A 186 0.13 21.62 13.30
C LYS A 186 0.36 23.12 13.32
N ASP A 187 -0.39 23.85 12.49
CA ASP A 187 -0.40 25.32 12.49
C ASP A 187 1.00 25.95 12.36
N VAL A 188 1.83 25.40 11.47
CA VAL A 188 3.18 25.92 11.22
C VAL A 188 3.09 27.20 10.39
N SER A 189 3.76 28.26 10.84
CA SER A 189 3.72 29.58 10.21
C SER A 189 5.02 30.34 10.42
N VAL A 190 5.38 31.17 9.44
CA VAL A 190 6.45 32.17 9.60
C VAL A 190 5.84 33.42 10.23
N VAL A 191 6.38 33.87 11.37
CA VAL A 191 5.82 34.97 12.18
C VAL A 191 6.73 36.21 12.18
N GLY A 192 7.73 36.22 11.32
CA GLY A 192 8.63 37.32 11.04
C GLY A 192 9.58 36.91 9.90
N ASN A 193 9.94 37.84 9.03
CA ASN A 193 10.79 37.59 7.87
C ASN A 193 11.72 38.79 7.61
N THR A 194 12.36 39.26 8.66
CA THR A 194 13.32 40.37 8.65
C THR A 194 14.61 39.91 9.33
N THR A 195 15.70 40.63 9.08
CA THR A 195 17.06 40.29 9.54
C THR A 195 17.13 39.83 10.99
N ASP A 196 16.39 40.50 11.89
CA ASP A 196 16.49 40.25 13.34
C ASP A 196 15.29 39.48 13.93
N ASN A 197 14.31 39.08 13.10
CA ASN A 197 13.05 38.51 13.58
C ASN A 197 12.53 37.34 12.74
N ALA A 198 13.34 36.81 11.81
CA ALA A 198 13.01 35.59 11.07
C ALA A 198 12.66 34.45 12.06
N SER A 199 11.38 34.09 12.16
CA SER A 199 10.88 33.20 13.21
C SER A 199 9.82 32.24 12.70
N ILE A 200 9.87 30.99 13.18
CA ILE A 200 8.92 29.93 12.87
C ILE A 200 8.07 29.65 14.11
N ARG A 201 6.74 29.68 13.96
CA ARG A 201 5.79 29.23 14.98
C ARG A 201 5.20 27.90 14.57
N ALA A 202 5.11 26.98 15.52
CA ALA A 202 4.44 25.70 15.36
C ALA A 202 3.53 25.41 16.55
N GLY A 203 2.36 24.85 16.28
CA GLY A 203 1.46 24.25 17.26
C GLY A 203 1.86 22.80 17.50
N PHE A 204 2.06 22.43 18.76
CA PHE A 204 2.33 21.06 19.17
C PHE A 204 1.13 20.54 19.91
N GLU A 205 0.59 19.42 19.47
CA GLU A 205 -0.58 18.76 20.01
C GLU A 205 -0.19 17.40 20.57
N ASN A 206 -0.57 17.14 21.82
CA ASN A 206 -0.33 15.84 22.42
C ASN A 206 -1.46 14.87 22.02
N ARG A 207 -1.16 13.93 21.13
CA ARG A 207 -2.05 12.81 20.75
C ARG A 207 -1.59 11.46 21.27
N THR A 208 -0.70 11.45 22.27
CA THR A 208 -0.08 10.23 22.80
C THR A 208 -0.97 9.44 23.77
N GLY A 209 -2.19 9.92 24.04
CA GLY A 209 -3.11 9.32 25.01
C GLY A 209 -2.72 9.52 26.48
N ALA A 210 -1.51 9.98 26.77
CA ALA A 210 -0.99 10.17 28.13
C ALA A 210 -0.50 11.60 28.37
N THR A 211 -0.34 11.96 29.64
CA THR A 211 0.31 13.23 30.00
C THR A 211 1.83 13.07 29.93
N GLY A 212 2.51 13.95 29.20
CA GLY A 212 3.94 13.82 28.93
C GLY A 212 4.74 15.12 29.03
N THR A 213 6.07 15.00 28.97
CA THR A 213 7.00 16.13 28.84
C THR A 213 7.83 15.96 27.58
N PHE A 214 7.84 16.99 26.74
CA PHE A 214 8.37 16.93 25.38
C PHE A 214 9.32 18.09 25.10
N ASN A 215 10.34 17.83 24.30
CA ASN A 215 11.22 18.84 23.74
C ASN A 215 10.77 19.17 22.33
N THR A 216 10.84 20.45 21.96
CA THR A 216 10.44 20.97 20.66
C THR A 216 11.53 21.91 20.12
N ALA A 217 11.77 21.88 18.82
CA ALA A 217 12.81 22.66 18.16
C ALA A 217 12.47 22.91 16.68
N ILE A 218 13.30 23.69 16.00
CA ILE A 218 13.42 23.66 14.54
C ILE A 218 14.67 22.83 14.21
N VAL A 219 14.57 21.94 13.23
CA VAL A 219 15.69 21.12 12.74
C VAL A 219 15.99 21.45 11.28
N LYS A 220 17.25 21.32 10.87
CA LYS A 220 17.70 21.38 9.47
C LYS A 220 18.14 20.01 8.99
N LEU A 221 17.97 19.78 7.69
CA LEU A 221 18.59 18.64 7.01
C LEU A 221 20.08 18.93 6.79
N ASP A 222 20.95 18.04 7.26
CA ASP A 222 22.40 18.12 7.08
C ASP A 222 22.83 17.46 5.76
N GLU A 223 24.06 17.76 5.29
CA GLU A 223 24.60 17.21 4.04
C GLU A 223 24.72 15.67 4.06
N ASP A 224 24.89 15.09 5.24
CA ASP A 224 24.91 13.65 5.50
C ASP A 224 23.51 13.04 5.67
N GLY A 225 22.45 13.83 5.49
CA GLY A 225 21.06 13.40 5.69
C GLY A 225 20.64 13.26 7.16
N GLY A 226 21.45 13.76 8.10
CA GLY A 226 21.09 13.90 9.51
C GLY A 226 20.18 15.10 9.79
N LEU A 227 19.69 15.18 11.04
CA LEU A 227 18.92 16.32 11.54
C LEU A 227 19.63 17.01 12.69
N SER A 228 19.94 18.29 12.52
CA SER A 228 20.52 19.13 13.57
C SER A 228 19.58 20.26 13.98
N VAL A 229 19.60 20.62 15.26
CA VAL A 229 18.76 21.69 15.82
C VAL A 229 19.28 23.05 15.35
N VAL A 230 18.35 23.91 14.93
CA VAL A 230 18.60 25.32 14.60
C VAL A 230 18.09 26.20 15.74
N GLY A 231 19.00 26.95 16.35
CA GLY A 231 18.72 27.84 17.47
C GLY A 231 18.24 27.13 18.73
N SER A 232 17.26 27.73 19.41
CA SER A 232 16.83 27.27 20.74
C SER A 232 15.88 26.07 20.72
N GLN A 233 16.11 25.11 21.62
CA GLN A 233 15.14 24.10 22.02
C GLN A 233 14.20 24.64 23.11
N LYS A 234 12.94 24.18 23.12
CA LYS A 234 11.94 24.51 24.14
C LYS A 234 11.32 23.25 24.73
N THR A 235 11.02 23.27 26.03
CA THR A 235 10.35 22.14 26.72
C THR A 235 8.90 22.47 27.00
N ILE A 236 8.02 21.50 26.82
CA ILE A 236 6.61 21.53 27.23
C ILE A 236 6.42 20.43 28.28
N SER A 237 6.17 20.83 29.53
CA SER A 237 6.01 19.91 30.66
C SER A 237 4.56 19.67 31.02
N GLY A 238 4.23 18.43 31.39
CA GLY A 238 2.90 18.06 31.88
C GLY A 238 1.78 18.27 30.85
N MET A 239 2.08 18.10 29.57
CA MET A 239 1.12 18.29 28.49
C MET A 239 0.13 17.13 28.51
N THR A 240 -1.16 17.39 28.80
CA THR A 240 -2.20 16.36 28.84
C THR A 240 -2.64 15.95 27.44
N ASN A 241 -3.23 14.76 27.29
CA ASN A 241 -3.74 14.30 25.99
C ASN A 241 -4.77 15.28 25.39
N ASN A 242 -4.79 15.38 24.06
CA ASN A 242 -5.60 16.29 23.24
C ASN A 242 -5.46 17.78 23.59
N THR A 243 -4.33 18.19 24.20
CA THR A 243 -4.01 19.61 24.39
C THR A 243 -3.02 20.08 23.34
N THR A 244 -3.12 21.37 22.97
CA THR A 244 -2.22 22.03 22.03
C THR A 244 -1.49 23.18 22.73
N GLN A 245 -0.20 23.34 22.46
CA GLN A 245 0.58 24.53 22.82
C GLN A 245 1.41 24.99 21.63
N SER A 246 1.39 26.30 21.34
CA SER A 246 2.27 26.87 20.32
C SER A 246 3.62 27.29 20.90
N LYS A 247 4.69 27.10 20.12
CA LYS A 247 6.01 27.69 20.38
C LYS A 247 6.48 28.43 19.14
N THR A 248 7.17 29.56 19.36
CA THR A 248 7.85 30.34 18.33
C THR A 248 9.34 30.22 18.51
N PHE A 249 10.10 30.01 17.44
CA PHE A 249 11.54 29.82 17.42
C PHE A 249 12.17 30.89 16.54
N LEU A 250 13.16 31.61 17.08
CA LEU A 250 13.95 32.59 16.32
C LEU A 250 15.01 31.85 15.51
N ILE A 251 15.12 32.18 14.23
CA ILE A 251 16.10 31.63 13.27
C ILE A 251 17.16 32.67 12.89
N ALA A 252 16.82 33.96 12.97
CA ALA A 252 17.75 35.06 12.74
C ALA A 252 19.03 34.89 13.58
N GLY A 253 20.18 34.89 12.91
CA GLY A 253 21.50 34.74 13.54
C GLY A 253 21.92 33.29 13.90
N GLU A 254 21.09 32.28 13.62
CA GLU A 254 21.35 30.88 13.98
C GLU A 254 21.94 30.06 12.82
N LEU A 255 22.03 30.64 11.62
CA LEU A 255 22.49 29.98 10.39
C LEU A 255 23.55 30.85 9.70
N THR A 256 24.53 30.19 9.06
CA THR A 256 25.51 30.86 8.19
C THR A 256 24.96 31.04 6.78
N GLU A 257 25.63 31.86 5.95
CA GLU A 257 25.28 32.05 4.53
C GLU A 257 25.04 30.71 3.82
N GLY A 258 23.92 30.59 3.11
CA GLY A 258 23.50 29.35 2.44
C GLY A 258 21.99 29.15 2.41
N THR A 259 21.57 28.03 1.82
CA THR A 259 20.16 27.62 1.73
C THR A 259 19.94 26.34 2.50
N TYR A 260 18.91 26.30 3.35
CA TYR A 260 18.63 25.18 4.26
C TYR A 260 17.17 24.74 4.19
N LYS A 261 16.93 23.44 4.37
CA LYS A 261 15.58 22.87 4.50
C LYS A 261 15.25 22.68 5.98
N LEU A 262 14.25 23.40 6.49
CA LEU A 262 13.89 23.43 7.91
C LEU A 262 12.53 22.77 8.19
N SER A 263 12.38 22.15 9.37
CA SER A 263 11.10 21.66 9.87
C SER A 263 10.99 21.83 11.39
N PRO A 264 9.81 22.18 11.94
CA PRO A 264 9.57 22.04 13.36
C PRO A 264 9.57 20.56 13.75
N ALA A 265 10.19 20.23 14.88
CA ALA A 265 10.30 18.87 15.36
C ALA A 265 9.94 18.74 16.84
N SER A 266 9.57 17.54 17.26
CA SER A 266 9.37 17.19 18.66
C SER A 266 10.01 15.86 19.02
N LYS A 267 10.27 15.67 20.31
CA LYS A 267 10.67 14.39 20.89
C LYS A 267 10.26 14.28 22.36
N PRO A 268 10.09 13.06 22.90
CA PRO A 268 10.03 12.88 24.34
C PRO A 268 11.20 13.58 25.03
N SER A 269 11.00 14.13 26.22
CA SER A 269 12.07 14.84 26.94
C SER A 269 13.34 14.01 27.19
N LYS A 270 13.20 12.68 27.25
CA LYS A 270 14.30 11.71 27.37
C LYS A 270 14.70 11.05 26.05
N GLY A 271 14.04 11.38 24.94
CA GLY A 271 14.29 10.81 23.62
C GLY A 271 15.56 11.38 22.98
N THR A 272 16.23 10.57 22.17
CA THR A 272 17.42 10.94 21.42
C THR A 272 17.07 11.54 20.06
N GLU A 273 16.10 10.94 19.36
CA GLU A 273 15.74 11.30 17.99
C GLU A 273 14.71 12.43 17.91
N TRP A 274 14.87 13.30 16.91
CA TRP A 274 13.92 14.35 16.57
C TRP A 274 12.96 13.86 15.52
N ARG A 275 11.66 14.01 15.77
CA ARG A 275 10.64 13.77 14.75
C ARG A 275 10.19 15.10 14.14
N PRO A 276 10.62 15.42 12.90
CA PRO A 276 10.16 16.61 12.21
C PRO A 276 8.68 16.48 11.82
N LYS A 277 8.01 17.62 11.63
CA LYS A 277 6.66 17.69 11.05
C LYS A 277 6.71 17.31 9.57
N TYR A 278 7.70 17.83 8.87
CA TYR A 278 7.80 17.68 7.44
C TYR A 278 8.85 16.64 7.09
N ASN A 279 8.56 15.83 6.09
CA ASN A 279 9.59 15.13 5.36
C ASN A 279 10.33 16.11 4.47
N LEU A 280 11.53 16.46 4.93
CA LEU A 280 12.42 17.47 4.35
C LEU A 280 12.88 17.11 2.92
N ARG A 281 12.51 15.95 2.37
CA ARG A 281 12.63 15.62 0.95
C ARG A 281 11.80 16.58 0.09
N ASN A 282 10.51 16.69 0.41
CA ASN A 282 9.49 17.31 -0.46
C ASN A 282 8.69 18.43 0.23
N HIS A 283 8.71 18.52 1.56
CA HIS A 283 8.01 19.54 2.32
C HIS A 283 8.96 20.12 3.37
N TYR A 284 9.16 21.44 3.36
CA TYR A 284 10.05 22.13 4.29
C TYR A 284 9.79 23.64 4.28
N ILE A 285 10.37 24.33 5.25
CA ILE A 285 10.55 25.78 5.20
C ILE A 285 11.96 26.01 4.67
N GLU A 286 12.08 26.62 3.50
CA GLU A 286 13.38 27.01 2.96
C GLU A 286 13.87 28.23 3.72
N ALA A 287 15.09 28.17 4.25
CA ALA A 287 15.77 29.30 4.83
C ALA A 287 16.94 29.70 3.93
N VAL A 288 16.87 30.90 3.35
CA VAL A 288 17.95 31.49 2.55
C VAL A 288 18.65 32.55 3.40
N VAL A 289 19.93 32.36 3.66
CA VAL A 289 20.76 33.28 4.43
C VAL A 289 21.73 33.97 3.47
N ASP A 290 21.64 35.29 3.36
CA ASP A 290 22.54 36.07 2.50
C ASP A 290 23.90 36.36 3.15
N ALA A 291 24.83 36.95 2.38
CA ALA A 291 26.17 37.32 2.85
C ALA A 291 26.20 38.31 4.03
N ASN A 292 25.08 38.99 4.32
CA ASN A 292 24.95 39.90 5.47
C ASN A 292 24.28 39.21 6.67
N GLY A 293 23.96 37.91 6.57
CA GLY A 293 23.27 37.14 7.61
C GLY A 293 21.76 37.36 7.65
N VAL A 294 21.16 37.98 6.63
CA VAL A 294 19.70 38.17 6.56
C VAL A 294 19.06 36.83 6.20
N VAL A 295 18.19 36.35 7.09
CA VAL A 295 17.44 35.11 6.88
C VAL A 295 16.10 35.41 6.22
N THR A 296 15.85 34.82 5.06
CA THR A 296 14.55 34.77 4.39
C THR A 296 13.95 33.38 4.55
N LEU A 297 12.75 33.29 5.14
CA LEU A 297 12.02 32.03 5.32
C LEU A 297 10.90 31.91 4.28
N ASN A 298 10.98 30.90 3.42
CA ASN A 298 10.00 30.59 2.39
C ASN A 298 9.35 29.23 2.72
N PRO A 299 8.15 29.20 3.33
CA PRO A 299 7.41 27.96 3.48
C PRO A 299 7.12 27.36 2.11
N ILE A 300 7.61 26.15 1.84
CA ILE A 300 7.27 25.41 0.64
C ILE A 300 5.97 24.66 0.94
N ASP A 301 4.83 25.32 0.67
CA ASP A 301 3.52 24.71 0.78
C ASP A 301 3.25 23.84 -0.44
N ILE A 302 3.35 22.53 -0.25
CA ILE A 302 3.07 21.53 -1.27
C ILE A 302 1.64 21.63 -1.79
N ASN A 303 0.66 22.03 -0.98
CA ASN A 303 -0.74 22.13 -1.43
C ASN A 303 -1.01 23.35 -2.33
N ASN A 304 0.03 24.13 -2.66
CA ASN A 304 -0.07 25.33 -3.48
C ASN A 304 0.47 25.14 -4.90
N GLY A 305 0.82 23.91 -5.30
CA GLY A 305 1.19 23.59 -6.68
C GLY A 305 -0.02 23.62 -7.62
N ASP A 306 -0.53 24.78 -8.00
CA ASP A 306 -1.72 24.91 -8.89
C ASP A 306 -1.43 24.58 -10.37
N GLU A 307 -0.35 23.89 -10.69
CA GLU A 307 0.06 23.60 -12.06
C GLU A 307 -0.14 22.12 -12.42
N ILE A 308 -1.39 21.65 -12.31
CA ILE A 308 -1.80 20.43 -13.01
C ILE A 308 -2.47 20.78 -14.34
N ALA A 309 -2.31 19.91 -15.33
CA ALA A 309 -3.08 19.95 -16.56
C ALA A 309 -3.63 18.56 -16.89
N ILE A 310 -4.66 18.55 -17.73
CA ILE A 310 -5.16 17.30 -18.32
C ILE A 310 -4.24 16.89 -19.47
N ASP A 311 -3.66 15.71 -19.37
CA ASP A 311 -2.87 15.08 -20.43
C ASP A 311 -3.81 14.38 -21.43
N THR A 312 -4.72 13.53 -20.91
CA THR A 312 -5.69 12.81 -21.72
C THR A 312 -7.06 12.72 -21.04
N ILE A 313 -8.11 12.64 -21.87
CA ILE A 313 -9.46 12.26 -21.45
C ILE A 313 -9.88 11.07 -22.29
N VAL A 314 -10.21 9.97 -21.63
CA VAL A 314 -10.68 8.73 -22.23
C VAL A 314 -12.09 8.45 -21.72
N PHE A 315 -12.95 8.02 -22.63
CA PHE A 315 -14.33 7.69 -22.33
C PHE A 315 -14.53 6.19 -22.53
N PRO A 316 -14.22 5.36 -21.52
CA PRO A 316 -14.52 3.94 -21.57
C PRO A 316 -16.04 3.74 -21.59
N GLY A 317 -16.53 2.99 -22.58
CA GLY A 317 -17.95 2.63 -22.66
C GLY A 317 -18.71 3.25 -23.82
N THR A 318 -20.04 3.35 -23.66
CA THR A 318 -20.99 3.44 -24.78
C THR A 318 -21.36 4.86 -25.19
N ARG A 319 -21.19 5.84 -24.29
CA ARG A 319 -21.58 7.25 -24.49
C ARG A 319 -23.07 7.37 -24.83
N ILE A 320 -23.91 6.59 -24.16
CA ILE A 320 -25.35 6.52 -24.41
C ILE A 320 -26.11 7.40 -23.40
N ALA A 321 -27.05 8.19 -23.91
CA ALA A 321 -27.98 8.94 -23.08
C ALA A 321 -28.82 8.01 -22.17
N GLY A 322 -28.95 8.37 -20.89
CA GLY A 322 -29.65 7.62 -19.86
C GLY A 322 -28.84 6.50 -19.19
N LYS A 323 -27.58 6.29 -19.59
CA LYS A 323 -26.66 5.32 -18.96
C LYS A 323 -25.49 6.04 -18.33
N GLU A 324 -25.04 5.59 -17.16
CA GLU A 324 -23.86 6.14 -16.51
C GLU A 324 -22.62 5.95 -17.39
N GLN A 325 -21.84 7.02 -17.53
CA GLN A 325 -20.60 7.09 -18.28
C GLN A 325 -19.45 7.30 -17.32
N GLU A 326 -18.38 6.55 -17.52
CA GLU A 326 -17.10 6.79 -16.88
C GLU A 326 -16.23 7.69 -17.78
N VAL A 327 -15.59 8.67 -17.16
CA VAL A 327 -14.67 9.61 -17.79
C VAL A 327 -13.33 9.46 -17.08
N LYS A 328 -12.38 8.78 -17.73
CA LYS A 328 -11.01 8.61 -17.23
C LYS A 328 -10.18 9.81 -17.65
N VAL A 329 -9.62 10.51 -16.68
CA VAL A 329 -8.82 11.70 -16.91
C VAL A 329 -7.42 11.46 -16.38
N THR A 330 -6.41 11.57 -17.25
CA THR A 330 -5.02 11.58 -16.83
C THR A 330 -4.61 13.02 -16.55
N TYR A 331 -4.26 13.32 -15.30
CA TYR A 331 -3.68 14.59 -14.90
C TYR A 331 -2.16 14.47 -14.89
N ARG A 332 -1.47 15.50 -15.37
CA ARG A 332 -0.02 15.67 -15.24
C ARG A 332 0.28 16.85 -14.33
N ASN A 333 1.23 16.66 -13.43
CA ASN A 333 1.66 17.70 -12.51
C ASN A 333 2.99 18.32 -12.95
N TYR A 334 3.00 19.63 -13.16
CA TYR A 334 4.19 20.41 -13.48
C TYR A 334 4.72 21.21 -12.28
N GLY A 335 3.87 21.41 -11.27
CA GLY A 335 4.20 22.13 -10.05
C GLY A 335 4.80 21.22 -8.96
N ASN A 336 4.63 21.63 -7.71
CA ASN A 336 4.88 20.75 -6.56
C ASN A 336 3.76 19.70 -6.44
N GLU A 337 3.86 18.77 -5.49
CA GLU A 337 2.82 17.77 -5.23
C GLU A 337 1.39 18.38 -5.27
N TYR A 338 0.46 17.73 -5.97
CA TYR A 338 -0.92 18.17 -6.03
C TYR A 338 -1.80 17.22 -5.22
N PHE A 339 -2.56 17.76 -4.26
CA PHE A 339 -3.56 17.03 -3.49
C PHE A 339 -4.79 17.90 -3.26
N LYS A 340 -5.76 17.86 -4.19
CA LYS A 340 -7.01 18.62 -4.08
C LYS A 340 -8.18 17.85 -4.66
N GLU A 341 -9.38 18.17 -4.15
CA GLU A 341 -10.62 17.75 -4.81
C GLU A 341 -10.75 18.48 -6.15
N VAL A 342 -11.03 17.72 -7.20
CA VAL A 342 -11.40 18.20 -8.52
C VAL A 342 -12.81 17.72 -8.82
N ARG A 343 -13.63 18.62 -9.34
CA ARG A 343 -15.05 18.45 -9.64
C ARG A 343 -15.24 18.48 -11.15
N MET A 344 -15.96 17.49 -11.65
CA MET A 344 -16.39 17.42 -13.04
C MET A 344 -17.77 18.05 -13.19
N PHE A 345 -17.89 18.94 -14.17
CA PHE A 345 -19.13 19.52 -14.66
C PHE A 345 -19.35 19.03 -16.09
N ALA A 346 -20.57 18.65 -16.45
CA ALA A 346 -20.93 18.29 -17.82
C ALA A 346 -22.19 19.06 -18.25
N SER A 347 -22.18 19.73 -19.41
CA SER A 347 -23.35 20.46 -19.92
C SER A 347 -23.39 20.52 -21.44
N LEU A 348 -24.60 20.49 -22.00
CA LEU A 348 -24.84 20.80 -23.42
C LEU A 348 -24.71 22.31 -23.72
N THR A 349 -24.79 23.17 -22.69
CA THR A 349 -24.56 24.62 -22.79
C THR A 349 -23.16 24.97 -22.29
N GLN A 350 -22.83 26.25 -22.15
CA GLN A 350 -21.57 26.74 -21.55
C GLN A 350 -21.66 26.91 -20.02
N ASP A 351 -22.78 26.54 -19.40
CA ASP A 351 -23.05 26.80 -17.99
C ASP A 351 -22.55 25.66 -17.09
N LYS A 352 -21.81 26.00 -16.03
CA LYS A 352 -21.33 25.07 -15.00
C LYS A 352 -22.26 25.06 -13.78
N ILE A 353 -23.47 24.52 -13.96
CA ILE A 353 -24.53 24.66 -12.94
C ILE A 353 -24.38 23.66 -11.80
N TYR A 354 -24.17 22.38 -12.13
CA TYR A 354 -24.08 21.30 -11.14
C TYR A 354 -22.81 20.50 -11.31
N THR A 355 -22.20 20.12 -10.19
CA THR A 355 -21.13 19.12 -10.17
C THR A 355 -21.74 17.75 -10.40
N GLU A 356 -21.30 17.09 -11.47
CA GLU A 356 -21.72 15.72 -11.81
C GLU A 356 -20.93 14.68 -11.01
N SER A 357 -19.64 14.95 -10.82
CA SER A 357 -18.73 14.03 -10.15
C SER A 357 -17.61 14.78 -9.44
N ARG A 358 -16.98 14.15 -8.46
CA ARG A 358 -15.84 14.71 -7.74
C ARG A 358 -14.88 13.61 -7.34
N SER A 359 -13.60 13.91 -7.33
CA SER A 359 -12.57 13.00 -6.87
C SER A 359 -11.38 13.77 -6.31
N ILE A 360 -10.58 13.12 -5.47
CA ILE A 360 -9.29 13.66 -5.07
C ILE A 360 -8.28 13.34 -6.16
N VAL A 361 -7.61 14.37 -6.66
CA VAL A 361 -6.44 14.20 -7.52
C VAL A 361 -5.21 14.33 -6.62
N ALA A 362 -4.45 13.23 -6.51
CA ALA A 362 -3.21 13.12 -5.76
C ALA A 362 -2.09 12.72 -6.72
N VAL A 363 -1.16 13.63 -7.01
CA VAL A 363 -0.08 13.38 -7.97
C VAL A 363 1.21 14.10 -7.58
N ARG A 364 2.33 13.39 -7.58
CA ARG A 364 3.64 13.97 -7.26
C ARG A 364 4.13 14.89 -8.36
N LYS A 365 5.12 15.72 -8.05
CA LYS A 365 5.77 16.60 -9.03
C LYS A 365 6.32 15.80 -10.21
N GLY A 366 5.96 16.20 -11.43
CA GLY A 366 6.42 15.58 -12.67
C GLY A 366 5.70 14.29 -13.06
N GLU A 367 4.86 13.73 -12.18
CA GLU A 367 4.13 12.49 -12.41
C GLU A 367 2.77 12.73 -13.08
N THR A 368 2.14 11.62 -13.46
CA THR A 368 0.76 11.57 -13.92
C THR A 368 -0.09 10.67 -13.04
N VAL A 369 -1.37 10.99 -12.90
CA VAL A 369 -2.36 10.12 -12.25
C VAL A 369 -3.61 10.02 -13.11
N GLU A 370 -4.14 8.81 -13.30
CA GLU A 370 -5.44 8.59 -13.92
C GLU A 370 -6.52 8.58 -12.84
N VAL A 371 -7.59 9.35 -13.04
CA VAL A 371 -8.74 9.42 -12.13
C VAL A 371 -10.03 9.28 -12.91
N SER A 372 -10.94 8.44 -12.40
CA SER A 372 -12.26 8.23 -12.99
C SER A 372 -13.31 9.17 -12.38
N TYR A 373 -14.11 9.77 -13.26
CA TYR A 373 -15.32 10.52 -12.93
C TYR A 373 -16.53 9.85 -13.56
N PHE A 374 -17.72 10.05 -12.98
CA PHE A 374 -18.93 9.36 -13.42
C PHE A 374 -20.09 10.34 -13.56
N PHE A 375 -20.85 10.24 -14.65
CA PHE A 375 -22.08 11.01 -14.83
C PHE A 375 -23.06 10.31 -15.76
N THR A 376 -24.36 10.60 -15.62
CA THR A 376 -25.41 10.02 -16.47
C THR A 376 -26.02 11.10 -17.36
N PRO A 377 -25.62 11.23 -18.64
CA PRO A 377 -26.18 12.24 -19.53
C PRO A 377 -27.65 11.93 -19.83
N ALA A 378 -28.55 12.90 -19.61
CA ALA A 378 -29.99 12.69 -19.84
C ALA A 378 -30.38 12.73 -21.33
N GLU A 379 -29.65 13.51 -22.12
CA GLU A 379 -29.95 13.78 -23.54
C GLU A 379 -28.76 13.47 -24.44
N THR A 380 -29.00 13.29 -25.73
CA THR A 380 -27.95 13.12 -26.76
C THR A 380 -27.36 14.46 -27.18
N GLY A 381 -26.10 14.49 -27.59
CA GLY A 381 -25.41 15.66 -28.13
C GLY A 381 -23.99 15.79 -27.59
N THR A 382 -23.31 16.88 -27.96
CA THR A 382 -21.95 17.16 -27.50
C THR A 382 -21.98 17.84 -26.14
N TYR A 383 -21.57 17.11 -25.10
CA TYR A 383 -21.39 17.68 -23.76
C TYR A 383 -20.02 18.35 -23.66
N ASN A 384 -20.00 19.57 -23.14
CA ASN A 384 -18.81 20.24 -22.66
C ASN A 384 -18.49 19.72 -21.25
N LEU A 385 -17.23 19.36 -21.03
CA LEU A 385 -16.73 18.87 -19.75
C LEU A 385 -15.74 19.87 -19.17
N TRP A 386 -15.90 20.19 -17.89
CA TRP A 386 -14.95 21.02 -17.15
C TRP A 386 -14.54 20.35 -15.86
N PHE A 387 -13.24 20.45 -15.56
CA PHE A 387 -12.67 19.96 -14.32
C PHE A 387 -12.20 21.18 -13.52
N CYS A 388 -12.77 21.36 -12.33
CA CYS A 388 -12.63 22.59 -11.54
C CYS A 388 -12.41 22.25 -10.07
N THR A 389 -11.65 23.07 -9.34
CA THR A 389 -11.46 22.90 -7.89
C THR A 389 -12.61 23.55 -7.08
N GLY A 390 -13.23 24.60 -7.62
CA GLY A 390 -14.36 25.29 -7.00
C GLY A 390 -15.71 24.62 -7.26
N SER A 391 -16.63 24.69 -6.28
CA SER A 391 -18.00 24.16 -6.41
C SER A 391 -18.87 25.03 -7.31
N ASP A 392 -18.45 26.26 -7.54
CA ASP A 392 -19.03 27.24 -8.45
C ASP A 392 -18.44 27.17 -9.86
N GLY A 393 -17.59 26.17 -10.14
CA GLY A 393 -16.91 26.03 -11.43
C GLY A 393 -15.70 26.95 -11.61
N SER A 394 -15.24 27.61 -10.55
CA SER A 394 -13.96 28.35 -10.51
C SER A 394 -12.75 27.41 -10.38
N GLY A 395 -11.55 27.92 -10.67
CA GLY A 395 -10.32 27.12 -10.58
C GLY A 395 -10.27 25.96 -11.57
N GLN A 396 -10.60 26.25 -12.84
CA GLN A 396 -10.61 25.26 -13.91
C GLN A 396 -9.20 24.74 -14.22
N VAL A 397 -9.01 23.42 -14.09
CA VAL A 397 -7.74 22.72 -14.38
C VAL A 397 -7.68 22.15 -15.79
N GLY A 398 -8.82 21.99 -16.45
CA GLY A 398 -8.89 21.54 -17.84
C GLY A 398 -10.32 21.33 -18.33
N THR A 399 -10.46 21.05 -19.62
CA THR A 399 -11.76 20.85 -20.29
C THR A 399 -11.68 19.79 -21.37
N GLY A 400 -12.83 19.23 -21.72
CA GLY A 400 -12.98 18.34 -22.87
C GLY A 400 -14.38 18.41 -23.46
N THR A 401 -14.62 17.60 -24.48
CA THR A 401 -15.98 17.37 -25.00
C THR A 401 -16.23 15.88 -25.15
N MET A 402 -17.49 15.49 -25.00
CA MET A 402 -17.94 14.12 -25.21
C MET A 402 -19.21 14.12 -26.05
N GLU A 403 -19.17 13.42 -27.18
CA GLU A 403 -20.38 13.15 -27.96
C GLU A 403 -21.19 12.02 -27.32
N VAL A 404 -22.44 12.31 -26.97
CA VAL A 404 -23.41 11.36 -26.43
C VAL A 404 -24.43 11.01 -27.51
N ILE A 405 -24.61 9.71 -27.74
CA ILE A 405 -25.48 9.17 -28.78
C ILE A 405 -26.72 8.50 -28.20
N ALA A 406 -27.72 8.27 -29.05
CA ALA A 406 -28.87 7.45 -28.68
C ALA A 406 -28.47 5.96 -28.61
N GLU A 407 -29.11 5.18 -27.74
CA GLU A 407 -28.85 3.73 -27.64
C GLU A 407 -29.02 3.00 -28.98
N SER A 408 -29.97 3.45 -29.81
CA SER A 408 -30.21 2.90 -31.16
C SER A 408 -29.03 3.10 -32.13
N GLN A 409 -28.11 4.01 -31.84
CA GLN A 409 -26.93 4.31 -32.65
C GLN A 409 -25.67 3.61 -32.12
N ALA A 410 -25.72 3.01 -30.94
CA ALA A 410 -24.56 2.39 -30.33
C ALA A 410 -24.13 1.13 -31.11
N VAL A 411 -22.86 1.09 -31.51
CA VAL A 411 -22.26 -0.12 -32.07
C VAL A 411 -22.05 -1.10 -30.92
N LYS A 412 -22.86 -2.16 -30.86
CA LYS A 412 -22.72 -3.20 -29.84
C LYS A 412 -21.36 -3.88 -29.98
N ALA A 413 -20.65 -4.01 -28.86
CA ALA A 413 -19.42 -4.78 -28.82
C ALA A 413 -19.71 -6.24 -29.19
N ASN A 414 -18.88 -6.83 -30.06
CA ASN A 414 -18.99 -8.23 -30.44
C ASN A 414 -17.77 -8.99 -29.91
N LEU A 415 -17.68 -9.10 -28.59
CA LEU A 415 -16.59 -9.80 -27.94
C LEU A 415 -16.97 -11.24 -27.60
N THR A 416 -15.97 -12.12 -27.66
CA THR A 416 -16.10 -13.51 -27.22
C THR A 416 -14.89 -13.85 -26.37
N VAL A 417 -15.11 -14.57 -25.27
CA VAL A 417 -13.98 -15.21 -24.59
C VAL A 417 -13.55 -16.41 -25.44
N SER A 418 -12.39 -16.26 -26.08
CA SER A 418 -11.82 -17.28 -26.97
C SER A 418 -11.20 -18.44 -26.19
N SER A 419 -10.68 -18.20 -24.98
CA SER A 419 -10.21 -19.24 -24.08
C SER A 419 -10.06 -18.73 -22.65
N TYR A 420 -10.12 -19.67 -21.71
CA TYR A 420 -9.57 -19.49 -20.37
C TYR A 420 -8.46 -20.52 -20.17
N THR A 421 -7.38 -20.08 -19.56
CA THR A 421 -6.26 -20.95 -19.16
C THR A 421 -6.11 -20.86 -17.66
N ILE A 422 -6.08 -22.00 -16.97
CA ILE A 422 -5.81 -22.05 -15.53
C ILE A 422 -4.41 -22.63 -15.34
N SER A 423 -3.51 -21.80 -14.84
CA SER A 423 -2.10 -22.13 -14.68
C SER A 423 -1.85 -23.06 -13.49
N ASN A 424 -2.70 -22.98 -12.46
CA ASN A 424 -2.51 -23.71 -11.21
C ASN A 424 -3.49 -24.86 -10.98
N GLY A 425 -4.35 -25.19 -11.95
CA GLY A 425 -5.36 -26.25 -11.83
C GLY A 425 -6.39 -26.10 -10.70
N GLY A 426 -6.49 -24.94 -10.04
CA GLY A 426 -7.34 -24.75 -8.86
C GLY A 426 -6.74 -25.31 -7.56
N TYR A 427 -5.42 -25.52 -7.49
CA TYR A 427 -4.77 -26.01 -6.27
C TYR A 427 -4.47 -24.89 -5.27
N CYS A 428 -4.47 -25.26 -3.98
CA CYS A 428 -4.09 -24.42 -2.84
C CYS A 428 -4.90 -23.12 -2.76
N ARG A 429 -6.24 -23.25 -2.71
CA ARG A 429 -7.16 -22.15 -2.41
C ARG A 429 -7.05 -20.95 -3.37
N ARG A 430 -6.58 -21.18 -4.60
CA ARG A 430 -6.29 -20.11 -5.57
C ARG A 430 -6.72 -20.52 -6.98
N LEU A 431 -7.09 -19.54 -7.80
CA LEU A 431 -7.35 -19.72 -9.22
C LEU A 431 -6.58 -18.66 -10.02
N VAL A 432 -5.46 -19.08 -10.60
CA VAL A 432 -4.56 -18.23 -11.38
C VAL A 432 -4.66 -18.59 -12.85
N GLY A 433 -4.80 -17.61 -13.73
CA GLY A 433 -5.02 -17.89 -15.13
C GLY A 433 -5.00 -16.68 -16.06
N LYS A 434 -5.35 -16.95 -17.32
CA LYS A 434 -5.55 -15.92 -18.35
C LYS A 434 -6.88 -16.13 -19.08
N ALA A 435 -7.63 -15.06 -19.30
CA ALA A 435 -8.79 -15.02 -20.18
C ALA A 435 -8.42 -14.32 -21.49
N SER A 436 -8.57 -15.01 -22.63
CA SER A 436 -8.30 -14.44 -23.96
C SER A 436 -9.58 -13.91 -24.58
N ILE A 437 -9.70 -12.60 -24.74
CA ILE A 437 -10.90 -11.92 -25.27
C ILE A 437 -10.67 -11.56 -26.74
N LYS A 438 -11.56 -12.01 -27.62
CA LYS A 438 -11.53 -11.71 -29.05
C LYS A 438 -12.58 -10.67 -29.39
N ASN A 439 -12.17 -9.62 -30.09
CA ASN A 439 -13.09 -8.69 -30.74
C ASN A 439 -13.46 -9.20 -32.14
N ASN A 440 -14.70 -9.66 -32.34
CA ASN A 440 -15.21 -10.11 -33.64
C ASN A 440 -15.81 -8.97 -34.47
N ALA A 441 -15.87 -7.74 -33.95
CA ALA A 441 -16.34 -6.59 -34.69
C ALA A 441 -15.29 -6.13 -35.72
N ARG A 442 -15.77 -5.36 -36.71
CA ARG A 442 -14.93 -4.64 -37.68
C ARG A 442 -14.43 -3.29 -37.15
N THR A 443 -14.87 -2.91 -35.95
CA THR A 443 -14.45 -1.71 -35.22
C THR A 443 -13.58 -2.08 -34.04
N ALA A 444 -12.74 -1.15 -33.59
CA ALA A 444 -12.02 -1.32 -32.33
C ALA A 444 -12.98 -1.42 -31.14
N PHE A 445 -12.51 -2.06 -30.07
CA PHE A 445 -13.17 -2.08 -28.77
C PHE A 445 -12.27 -1.34 -27.79
N ASP A 446 -12.88 -0.45 -27.00
CA ASP A 446 -12.22 0.27 -25.93
C ASP A 446 -13.21 0.39 -24.77
N GLY A 447 -12.96 -0.35 -23.70
CA GLY A 447 -13.87 -0.41 -22.56
C GLY A 447 -13.49 -1.48 -21.55
N ASP A 448 -14.30 -1.59 -20.51
CA ASP A 448 -14.00 -2.44 -19.38
C ASP A 448 -14.71 -3.80 -19.45
N ILE A 449 -13.96 -4.83 -19.06
CA ILE A 449 -14.41 -6.22 -18.91
C ILE A 449 -14.37 -6.58 -17.43
N VAL A 450 -15.45 -7.15 -16.92
CA VAL A 450 -15.49 -7.68 -15.55
C VAL A 450 -15.33 -9.19 -15.62
N LEU A 451 -14.33 -9.72 -14.91
CA LEU A 451 -14.23 -11.14 -14.60
C LEU A 451 -14.76 -11.38 -13.19
N GLN A 452 -15.82 -12.16 -13.07
CA GLN A 452 -16.44 -12.51 -11.79
C GLN A 452 -16.30 -14.00 -11.52
N ILE A 453 -15.92 -14.36 -10.30
CA ILE A 453 -15.99 -15.75 -9.86
C ILE A 453 -17.40 -16.06 -9.34
N TRP A 454 -17.87 -17.28 -9.59
CA TRP A 454 -19.11 -17.80 -9.03
C TRP A 454 -18.79 -19.06 -8.23
N ARG A 455 -19.10 -19.01 -6.94
CA ARG A 455 -18.84 -20.10 -5.99
C ARG A 455 -20.04 -21.02 -5.92
N GLN A 456 -19.81 -22.31 -6.17
CA GLN A 456 -20.73 -23.39 -5.88
C GLN A 456 -20.13 -24.25 -4.75
N PRO A 457 -20.63 -24.10 -3.51
CA PRO A 457 -20.27 -24.92 -2.37
C PRO A 457 -20.40 -26.42 -2.64
N GLY A 458 -19.48 -27.20 -2.09
CA GLY A 458 -19.48 -28.66 -2.20
C GLY A 458 -20.83 -29.27 -1.81
N GLY A 459 -21.47 -29.99 -2.73
CA GLY A 459 -22.78 -30.63 -2.51
C GLY A 459 -24.01 -29.75 -2.77
N SER A 460 -23.84 -28.45 -3.04
CA SER A 460 -24.92 -27.56 -3.48
C SER A 460 -25.16 -27.66 -4.99
N GLY A 461 -26.41 -27.56 -5.44
CA GLY A 461 -26.75 -27.40 -6.86
C GLY A 461 -26.73 -25.94 -7.34
N ALA A 462 -26.58 -24.98 -6.43
CA ALA A 462 -26.63 -23.54 -6.71
C ALA A 462 -25.23 -22.90 -6.60
N ALA A 463 -24.97 -21.94 -7.49
CA ALA A 463 -23.78 -21.10 -7.49
C ALA A 463 -24.16 -19.65 -7.16
N TRP A 464 -23.31 -18.96 -6.43
CA TRP A 464 -23.48 -17.56 -6.04
C TRP A 464 -22.31 -16.73 -6.54
N SER A 465 -22.58 -15.49 -6.94
CA SER A 465 -21.54 -14.54 -7.31
C SER A 465 -20.60 -14.31 -6.13
N GLY A 466 -19.30 -14.37 -6.40
CA GLY A 466 -18.24 -13.98 -5.49
C GLY A 466 -17.51 -12.74 -6.01
N SER A 467 -16.23 -12.64 -5.66
CA SER A 467 -15.38 -11.50 -6.02
C SER A 467 -15.33 -11.26 -7.54
N SER A 468 -15.14 -10.01 -7.93
CA SER A 468 -14.94 -9.65 -9.32
C SER A 468 -13.72 -8.76 -9.48
N LYS A 469 -13.12 -8.79 -10.66
CA LYS A 469 -12.01 -7.91 -11.05
C LYS A 469 -12.37 -7.23 -12.37
N ARG A 470 -12.20 -5.91 -12.42
CA ARG A 470 -12.46 -5.10 -13.62
C ARG A 470 -11.15 -4.84 -14.34
N TYR A 471 -11.15 -5.03 -15.65
CA TYR A 471 -9.98 -4.85 -16.51
C TYR A 471 -10.35 -3.95 -17.68
N HIS A 472 -9.60 -2.87 -17.87
CA HIS A 472 -9.73 -2.04 -19.04
C HIS A 472 -9.04 -2.69 -20.24
N LEU A 473 -9.69 -2.65 -21.41
CA LEU A 473 -9.22 -3.33 -22.60
C LEU A 473 -9.44 -2.46 -23.83
N SER A 474 -8.33 -2.01 -24.42
CA SER A 474 -8.31 -1.35 -25.73
C SER A 474 -7.70 -2.30 -26.77
N MET A 475 -8.47 -2.64 -27.80
CA MET A 475 -8.02 -3.54 -28.86
C MET A 475 -8.62 -3.20 -30.23
N GLY A 476 -7.79 -3.36 -31.27
CA GLY A 476 -8.23 -3.19 -32.65
C GLY A 476 -9.29 -4.20 -33.09
N ALA A 477 -9.94 -3.92 -34.22
CA ALA A 477 -10.87 -4.84 -34.86
C ALA A 477 -10.25 -6.21 -35.13
N THR A 478 -11.00 -7.31 -34.94
CA THR A 478 -10.56 -8.70 -35.17
C THR A 478 -9.38 -9.19 -34.31
N LYS A 479 -8.91 -8.39 -33.33
CA LYS A 479 -7.78 -8.74 -32.46
C LYS A 479 -8.21 -9.54 -31.23
N VAL A 480 -7.22 -10.14 -30.58
CA VAL A 480 -7.35 -10.84 -29.31
C VAL A 480 -6.46 -10.12 -28.30
N ALA A 481 -6.96 -9.93 -27.09
CA ALA A 481 -6.16 -9.49 -25.95
C ALA A 481 -6.31 -10.49 -24.80
N SER A 482 -5.34 -10.52 -23.89
CA SER A 482 -5.34 -11.40 -22.72
C SER A 482 -5.50 -10.59 -21.44
N ILE A 483 -6.32 -11.11 -20.53
CA ILE A 483 -6.48 -10.61 -19.17
C ILE A 483 -5.90 -11.66 -18.24
N ASP A 484 -4.84 -11.31 -17.51
CA ASP A 484 -4.29 -12.15 -16.45
C ASP A 484 -5.14 -11.94 -15.19
N PHE A 485 -5.53 -13.02 -14.52
CA PHE A 485 -6.34 -12.97 -13.31
C PHE A 485 -5.78 -13.88 -12.23
N ASP A 486 -6.08 -13.49 -10.99
CA ASP A 486 -5.68 -14.21 -9.80
C ASP A 486 -6.76 -14.06 -8.73
N PHE A 487 -7.40 -15.16 -8.34
CA PHE A 487 -8.36 -15.17 -7.24
C PHE A 487 -7.82 -16.04 -6.11
N GLU A 488 -7.64 -15.44 -4.94
CA GLU A 488 -7.10 -16.09 -3.74
C GLU A 488 -8.22 -16.38 -2.72
N ASP A 489 -7.85 -16.98 -1.58
CA ASP A 489 -8.76 -17.28 -0.45
C ASP A 489 -10.00 -18.11 -0.81
N LEU A 490 -9.86 -19.01 -1.77
CA LEU A 490 -10.93 -19.88 -2.24
C LEU A 490 -11.11 -21.10 -1.34
N ASN A 491 -12.32 -21.64 -1.27
CA ASN A 491 -12.63 -22.76 -0.40
C ASN A 491 -12.34 -24.11 -1.07
N VAL A 492 -11.51 -24.93 -0.42
CA VAL A 492 -11.25 -26.32 -0.81
C VAL A 492 -12.56 -27.11 -0.82
N GLY A 493 -12.76 -27.92 -1.86
CA GLY A 493 -13.96 -28.73 -2.05
C GLY A 493 -15.11 -28.00 -2.73
N ASP A 494 -15.03 -26.67 -2.86
CA ASP A 494 -16.00 -25.90 -3.62
C ASP A 494 -15.60 -25.80 -5.09
N LYS A 495 -16.61 -25.60 -5.93
CA LYS A 495 -16.45 -25.44 -7.37
C LYS A 495 -16.60 -23.98 -7.74
N TYR A 496 -15.66 -23.45 -8.52
CA TYR A 496 -15.67 -22.07 -8.96
C TYR A 496 -15.81 -21.97 -10.47
N TYR A 497 -16.56 -20.97 -10.90
CA TYR A 497 -16.81 -20.67 -12.31
C TYR A 497 -16.38 -19.25 -12.61
N LEU A 498 -16.05 -18.96 -13.86
CA LEU A 498 -15.73 -17.61 -14.32
C LEU A 498 -16.81 -17.11 -15.25
N ALA A 499 -17.24 -15.87 -15.03
CA ALA A 499 -18.08 -15.14 -15.94
C ALA A 499 -17.38 -13.85 -16.38
N ALA A 500 -17.37 -13.59 -17.68
CA ALA A 500 -16.94 -12.34 -18.28
C ALA A 500 -18.16 -11.56 -18.78
N SER A 501 -18.28 -10.31 -18.35
CA SER A 501 -19.32 -9.39 -18.78
C SER A 501 -18.77 -8.02 -19.18
N TYR A 502 -19.59 -7.24 -19.86
CA TYR A 502 -19.31 -5.84 -20.16
C TYR A 502 -19.66 -4.95 -18.96
N VAL A 503 -18.96 -3.83 -18.81
CA VAL A 503 -19.41 -2.72 -17.97
C VAL A 503 -20.47 -1.91 -18.73
N ASN A 504 -21.59 -1.57 -18.07
CA ASN A 504 -22.65 -0.67 -18.58
C ASN A 504 -23.36 -1.09 -19.89
N GLN A 505 -23.26 -2.36 -20.29
CA GLN A 505 -24.11 -2.98 -21.30
C GLN A 505 -24.71 -4.24 -20.69
N ASP A 506 -26.04 -4.38 -20.71
CA ASP A 506 -26.70 -5.62 -20.30
C ASP A 506 -26.23 -6.76 -21.21
N GLY A 507 -25.34 -7.63 -20.72
CA GLY A 507 -24.88 -8.79 -21.47
C GLY A 507 -23.61 -9.46 -20.95
N SER A 508 -23.58 -10.79 -21.10
CA SER A 508 -22.35 -11.58 -21.02
C SER A 508 -21.56 -11.47 -22.33
N LEU A 509 -20.25 -11.65 -22.25
CA LEU A 509 -19.46 -11.89 -23.46
C LEU A 509 -19.90 -13.22 -24.09
N GLY A 510 -19.81 -13.34 -25.41
CA GLY A 510 -20.00 -14.64 -26.06
C GLY A 510 -19.00 -15.65 -25.50
N ASN A 511 -19.44 -16.87 -25.16
CA ASN A 511 -18.61 -17.88 -24.47
C ASN A 511 -17.97 -17.39 -23.14
N GLY A 512 -18.50 -16.34 -22.54
CA GLY A 512 -18.08 -15.78 -21.25
C GLY A 512 -19.09 -15.99 -20.13
N GLY A 513 -20.12 -16.80 -20.31
CA GLY A 513 -21.09 -17.11 -19.28
C GLY A 513 -20.53 -18.05 -18.20
N VAL A 514 -21.17 -18.03 -17.02
CA VAL A 514 -20.81 -18.84 -15.84
C VAL A 514 -20.55 -20.30 -16.18
N TRP A 515 -21.33 -20.89 -17.10
CA TRP A 515 -21.34 -22.33 -17.35
C TRP A 515 -20.47 -22.78 -18.52
N ASP A 516 -19.82 -21.86 -19.23
CA ASP A 516 -19.17 -22.14 -20.51
C ASP A 516 -17.91 -23.03 -20.39
N LEU A 517 -17.41 -23.28 -19.17
CA LEU A 517 -16.12 -23.91 -18.92
C LEU A 517 -16.18 -25.11 -17.96
N GLY A 518 -17.39 -25.50 -17.52
CA GLY A 518 -17.56 -26.64 -16.61
C GLY A 518 -17.04 -26.43 -15.18
N GLY A 519 -16.39 -25.30 -14.87
CA GLY A 519 -15.91 -24.88 -13.53
C GLY A 519 -14.72 -25.68 -13.01
N TRP A 520 -14.02 -25.14 -12.01
CA TRP A 520 -12.83 -25.73 -11.39
C TRP A 520 -13.08 -26.06 -9.92
N MET A 521 -12.84 -27.32 -9.55
CA MET A 521 -12.87 -27.76 -8.16
C MET A 521 -11.59 -27.31 -7.47
N ILE A 522 -11.73 -26.49 -6.42
CA ILE A 522 -10.59 -26.07 -5.62
C ILE A 522 -10.15 -27.21 -4.72
N GLN A 523 -8.85 -27.48 -4.72
CA GLN A 523 -8.27 -28.68 -4.11
C GLN A 523 -6.98 -28.37 -3.36
N ASP A 524 -6.73 -29.16 -2.34
CA ASP A 524 -5.42 -29.33 -1.72
C ASP A 524 -4.38 -29.79 -2.76
N GLY A 525 -3.16 -29.29 -2.67
CA GLY A 525 -2.12 -29.60 -3.64
C GLY A 525 -0.79 -28.94 -3.35
N ILE A 526 -0.08 -28.64 -4.44
CA ILE A 526 1.25 -28.03 -4.41
C ILE A 526 1.28 -26.91 -5.44
N LEU A 527 1.71 -25.73 -5.05
CA LEU A 527 2.03 -24.62 -5.94
C LEU A 527 3.54 -24.40 -6.02
N THR A 528 4.00 -23.98 -7.19
CA THR A 528 5.39 -23.63 -7.43
C THR A 528 5.48 -22.35 -8.24
N TRP A 529 6.44 -21.50 -7.89
CA TRP A 529 6.72 -20.23 -8.55
C TRP A 529 8.11 -20.26 -9.17
N LYS A 530 8.22 -19.67 -10.35
CA LYS A 530 9.48 -19.43 -11.06
C LYS A 530 9.85 -17.95 -10.99
N ASN A 531 11.12 -17.64 -11.24
CA ASN A 531 11.63 -16.27 -11.24
C ASN A 531 11.01 -15.37 -12.33
N ASP A 532 10.37 -15.95 -13.36
CA ASP A 532 9.66 -15.22 -14.39
C ASP A 532 8.21 -14.86 -14.00
N GLY A 533 7.77 -15.22 -12.79
CA GLY A 533 6.41 -15.02 -12.29
C GLY A 533 5.45 -16.18 -12.62
N THR A 534 5.90 -17.21 -13.35
CA THR A 534 5.04 -18.34 -13.70
C THR A 534 4.65 -19.14 -12.45
N VAL A 535 3.34 -19.25 -12.23
CA VAL A 535 2.74 -20.12 -11.22
C VAL A 535 2.33 -21.44 -11.87
N SER A 536 2.58 -22.55 -11.20
CA SER A 536 2.12 -23.87 -11.62
C SER A 536 1.60 -24.68 -10.44
N GLY A 537 0.56 -25.47 -10.67
CA GLY A 537 -0.09 -26.27 -9.64
C GLY A 537 -0.03 -27.76 -9.94
N GLN A 538 0.08 -28.57 -8.89
CA GLN A 538 0.21 -30.01 -8.97
C GLN A 538 -0.66 -30.68 -7.91
N ALA A 539 -1.20 -31.87 -8.24
CA ALA A 539 -1.90 -32.71 -7.28
C ALA A 539 -0.98 -33.13 -6.11
N ARG A 540 -1.60 -33.45 -4.97
CA ARG A 540 -0.91 -34.01 -3.79
C ARG A 540 0.03 -35.16 -4.14
N ARG A 541 1.23 -35.16 -3.53
CA ARG A 541 2.22 -36.23 -3.69
C ARG A 541 2.93 -36.50 -2.36
N VAL A 542 3.30 -37.76 -2.15
CA VAL A 542 4.11 -38.17 -0.99
C VAL A 542 5.55 -37.67 -1.13
N THR A 543 6.08 -37.69 -2.36
CA THR A 543 7.44 -37.24 -2.66
C THR A 543 7.49 -36.28 -3.85
N LEU A 544 8.31 -35.23 -3.77
CA LEU A 544 8.51 -34.25 -4.85
C LEU A 544 10.01 -33.99 -5.10
N MET A 545 10.39 -33.73 -6.35
CA MET A 545 11.69 -33.13 -6.69
C MET A 545 11.46 -31.71 -7.19
N ALA A 546 12.07 -30.72 -6.54
CA ALA A 546 11.94 -29.32 -6.92
C ALA A 546 12.67 -29.06 -8.25
N GLY A 547 11.97 -28.45 -9.20
CA GLY A 547 12.52 -28.02 -10.48
C GLY A 547 13.62 -26.96 -10.31
N THR A 548 14.56 -26.94 -11.26
CA THR A 548 15.75 -26.07 -11.19
C THR A 548 15.46 -24.59 -11.32
N THR A 549 14.32 -24.20 -11.90
CA THR A 549 13.90 -22.81 -12.09
C THR A 549 12.96 -22.31 -11.01
N ILE A 550 12.62 -23.15 -10.03
CA ILE A 550 11.68 -22.78 -8.96
C ILE A 550 12.41 -21.92 -7.93
N CYS A 551 11.74 -20.86 -7.48
CA CYS A 551 12.22 -19.97 -6.42
C CYS A 551 11.27 -19.93 -5.21
N GLY A 552 10.09 -20.55 -5.30
CA GLY A 552 9.19 -20.77 -4.17
C GLY A 552 8.25 -21.96 -4.39
N LEU A 553 7.89 -22.61 -3.30
CA LEU A 553 6.97 -23.76 -3.27
C LEU A 553 6.03 -23.63 -2.08
N TYR A 554 4.75 -23.91 -2.29
CA TYR A 554 3.76 -24.03 -1.22
C TYR A 554 3.06 -25.38 -1.33
N ALA A 555 2.97 -26.11 -0.21
CA ALA A 555 2.26 -27.37 -0.14
C ALA A 555 1.14 -27.31 0.91
N GLU A 556 -0.06 -27.68 0.49
CA GLU A 556 -1.23 -27.88 1.34
C GLU A 556 -1.77 -29.28 1.02
N CYS A 557 -1.13 -30.32 1.57
CA CYS A 557 -1.56 -31.71 1.35
C CYS A 557 -1.13 -32.67 2.48
N SER A 558 -2.07 -33.46 3.01
CA SER A 558 -1.93 -34.17 4.29
C SER A 558 -0.97 -35.39 4.34
N ASN A 559 -0.04 -35.59 3.40
CA ASN A 559 0.81 -36.81 3.38
C ASN A 559 2.19 -36.63 2.71
N MET A 560 2.71 -35.41 2.57
CA MET A 560 4.04 -35.22 1.98
C MET A 560 5.14 -35.59 2.99
N THR A 561 6.02 -36.52 2.62
CA THR A 561 7.09 -37.01 3.52
C THR A 561 8.49 -36.72 3.02
N ARG A 562 8.66 -36.31 1.75
CA ARG A 562 9.98 -36.00 1.19
C ARG A 562 9.93 -34.98 0.06
N VAL A 563 10.81 -33.98 0.13
CA VAL A 563 11.09 -33.03 -0.97
C VAL A 563 12.58 -33.04 -1.25
N THR A 564 12.96 -33.31 -2.50
CA THR A 564 14.35 -33.11 -2.94
C THR A 564 14.51 -31.65 -3.34
N PRO A 565 15.31 -30.84 -2.61
CA PRO A 565 15.49 -29.43 -2.92
C PRO A 565 16.25 -29.24 -4.24
N ASN A 566 16.03 -28.08 -4.86
CA ASN A 566 16.79 -27.65 -6.04
C ASN A 566 18.14 -27.03 -5.64
N LYS A 567 18.90 -26.54 -6.62
CA LYS A 567 20.21 -25.90 -6.39
C LYS A 567 20.13 -24.43 -5.98
N ASN A 568 18.96 -23.82 -6.01
CA ASN A 568 18.80 -22.42 -5.66
C ASN A 568 18.68 -22.31 -4.12
N PRO A 569 19.70 -21.81 -3.41
CA PRO A 569 19.72 -21.77 -1.95
C PRO A 569 18.64 -20.83 -1.38
N ASN A 570 18.17 -19.87 -2.17
CA ASN A 570 17.13 -18.92 -1.75
C ASN A 570 15.71 -19.48 -1.89
N THR A 571 15.53 -20.68 -2.43
CA THR A 571 14.19 -21.25 -2.65
C THR A 571 13.47 -21.48 -1.33
N ILE A 572 12.28 -20.90 -1.21
CA ILE A 572 11.41 -21.05 -0.03
C ILE A 572 10.50 -22.27 -0.22
N TYR A 573 10.50 -23.17 0.76
CA TYR A 573 9.66 -24.34 0.81
C TYR A 573 8.64 -24.19 1.95
N ALA A 574 7.46 -23.69 1.61
CA ALA A 574 6.39 -23.44 2.57
C ALA A 574 5.36 -24.58 2.61
N PHE A 575 4.86 -24.85 3.81
CA PHE A 575 3.87 -25.88 4.09
C PHE A 575 2.72 -25.29 4.90
N ALA A 576 1.50 -25.76 4.66
CA ALA A 576 0.35 -25.39 5.48
C ALA A 576 0.59 -25.76 6.96
N ALA A 577 0.04 -24.98 7.89
CA ALA A 577 0.27 -25.17 9.34
C ALA A 577 -0.14 -26.56 9.88
N SER A 578 -1.00 -27.27 9.16
CA SER A 578 -1.45 -28.63 9.47
C SER A 578 -0.47 -29.73 9.03
N MET A 579 0.68 -29.37 8.44
CA MET A 579 1.67 -30.30 7.90
C MET A 579 2.98 -30.25 8.64
N ASP A 580 3.62 -31.42 8.75
CA ASP A 580 5.03 -31.51 9.13
C ASP A 580 5.95 -31.16 7.94
N VAL A 581 7.02 -30.41 8.21
CA VAL A 581 8.08 -30.15 7.23
C VAL A 581 8.92 -31.42 7.02
N PRO A 582 9.11 -31.89 5.78
CA PRO A 582 9.97 -33.04 5.51
C PRO A 582 11.42 -32.81 5.95
N SER A 583 12.01 -33.75 6.71
CA SER A 583 13.40 -33.69 7.19
C SER A 583 14.45 -33.60 6.08
N SER A 584 14.08 -33.92 4.83
CA SER A 584 14.92 -33.69 3.67
C SER A 584 15.18 -32.20 3.36
N LEU A 585 14.54 -31.29 4.09
CA LEU A 585 14.67 -29.84 3.98
C LEU A 585 15.30 -29.19 5.23
N ASP A 586 15.87 -29.97 6.17
CA ASP A 586 16.42 -29.45 7.44
C ASP A 586 17.50 -28.36 7.27
N THR A 587 18.17 -28.31 6.11
CA THR A 587 19.20 -27.31 5.78
C THR A 587 18.73 -26.29 4.74
N CYS A 588 17.44 -26.26 4.43
CA CYS A 588 16.84 -25.38 3.43
C CYS A 588 15.94 -24.33 4.10
N ASN A 589 15.53 -23.32 3.33
CA ASN A 589 14.57 -22.31 3.78
C ASN A 589 13.16 -22.92 3.82
N ALA A 590 12.86 -23.64 4.90
CA ALA A 590 11.58 -24.31 5.08
C ALA A 590 10.69 -23.55 6.07
N VAL A 591 9.41 -23.41 5.71
CA VAL A 591 8.40 -22.66 6.46
C VAL A 591 7.24 -23.59 6.78
N SER A 592 6.85 -23.63 8.05
CA SER A 592 5.71 -24.40 8.56
C SER A 592 4.61 -23.45 9.03
N GLY A 593 3.52 -23.35 8.27
CA GLY A 593 2.48 -22.36 8.51
C GLY A 593 3.05 -20.95 8.45
N SER A 594 3.06 -20.27 9.60
CA SER A 594 3.57 -18.91 9.77
C SER A 594 4.93 -18.85 10.49
N HIS A 595 5.69 -19.96 10.52
CA HIS A 595 6.94 -20.04 11.27
C HIS A 595 8.06 -20.74 10.49
N ALA A 596 9.29 -20.25 10.65
CA ALA A 596 10.52 -20.91 10.19
C ALA A 596 11.57 -20.91 11.30
N SER A 597 12.37 -21.97 11.40
CA SER A 597 13.49 -21.97 12.36
C SER A 597 14.66 -21.10 11.87
N HIS A 598 14.84 -21.02 10.56
CA HIS A 598 15.88 -20.20 9.95
C HIS A 598 15.57 -19.89 8.49
N ILE A 599 16.05 -18.75 8.00
CA ILE A 599 16.08 -18.39 6.58
C ILE A 599 17.49 -17.94 6.20
N ASN A 600 18.10 -18.60 5.22
CA ASN A 600 19.42 -18.28 4.71
C ASN A 600 19.33 -17.91 3.23
N MET A 601 19.72 -16.68 2.89
CA MET A 601 19.72 -16.17 1.52
C MET A 601 21.12 -15.75 1.07
N VAL A 602 21.36 -15.78 -0.22
CA VAL A 602 22.58 -15.28 -0.88
C VAL A 602 22.22 -14.27 -1.96
N ASN A 603 23.15 -13.35 -2.29
CA ASN A 603 22.93 -12.41 -3.40
C ASN A 603 22.81 -13.14 -4.76
N ASP A 604 22.18 -12.47 -5.73
CA ASP A 604 22.05 -12.90 -7.14
C ASP A 604 21.22 -14.18 -7.37
N MET A 605 20.49 -14.66 -6.36
CA MET A 605 19.60 -15.80 -6.48
C MET A 605 18.13 -15.41 -6.21
N PRO A 606 17.17 -15.86 -7.04
CA PRO A 606 15.77 -15.47 -6.90
C PRO A 606 15.07 -16.23 -5.76
N TYR A 607 14.05 -15.62 -5.19
CA TYR A 607 13.17 -16.25 -4.19
C TYR A 607 11.73 -15.83 -4.43
N TYR A 608 10.79 -16.56 -3.81
CA TYR A 608 9.39 -16.18 -3.73
C TYR A 608 8.85 -16.66 -2.40
N LEU A 609 8.25 -15.76 -1.62
CA LEU A 609 7.66 -16.05 -0.31
C LEU A 609 6.17 -16.41 -0.51
N PRO A 610 5.77 -17.69 -0.43
CA PRO A 610 4.40 -18.08 -0.75
C PRO A 610 3.38 -17.70 0.34
N VAL A 611 3.87 -17.46 1.56
CA VAL A 611 3.12 -17.12 2.77
C VAL A 611 3.94 -16.12 3.59
N SER A 612 3.27 -15.37 4.46
CA SER A 612 3.94 -14.57 5.49
C SER A 612 4.29 -15.45 6.69
N PHE A 613 5.45 -15.22 7.31
CA PHE A 613 5.93 -16.02 8.45
C PHE A 613 6.97 -15.25 9.28
N GLU A 614 7.24 -15.73 10.50
CA GLU A 614 8.34 -15.27 11.34
C GLU A 614 9.44 -16.34 11.40
N ALA A 615 10.70 -15.94 11.26
CA ALA A 615 11.86 -16.81 11.36
C ALA A 615 12.61 -16.60 12.69
N ASP A 616 12.95 -17.66 13.43
CA ASP A 616 13.75 -17.52 14.66
C ASP A 616 15.09 -16.84 14.39
N SER A 617 15.67 -17.11 13.21
CA SER A 617 16.88 -16.47 12.72
C SER A 617 16.84 -16.27 11.21
N ALA A 618 17.50 -15.23 10.72
CA ALA A 618 17.73 -15.05 9.29
C ALA A 618 19.17 -14.63 9.01
N SER A 619 19.70 -15.10 7.88
CA SER A 619 21.00 -14.66 7.36
C SER A 619 20.93 -14.31 5.88
N PHE A 620 21.67 -13.27 5.50
CA PHE A 620 21.87 -12.88 4.11
C PHE A 620 23.37 -12.78 3.84
N THR A 621 23.86 -13.55 2.85
CA THR A 621 25.27 -13.59 2.46
C THR A 621 25.46 -12.81 1.17
N TYR A 622 26.20 -11.70 1.24
CA TYR A 622 26.63 -10.94 0.08
C TYR A 622 28.07 -11.29 -0.25
N THR A 623 28.32 -11.88 -1.42
CA THR A 623 29.66 -12.25 -1.88
C THR A 623 30.14 -11.29 -2.95
N PHE A 624 31.31 -10.69 -2.73
CA PHE A 624 31.94 -9.81 -3.74
C PHE A 624 32.60 -10.66 -4.82
N PRO A 625 32.26 -10.45 -6.11
CA PRO A 625 32.93 -11.13 -7.21
C PRO A 625 34.44 -10.86 -7.19
N GLU A 626 35.26 -11.87 -7.52
CA GLU A 626 36.72 -11.73 -7.53
C GLU A 626 37.22 -10.57 -8.41
N GLU A 627 36.51 -10.30 -9.51
CA GLU A 627 36.88 -9.27 -10.49
C GLU A 627 36.37 -7.87 -10.11
N GLU A 628 35.42 -7.75 -9.17
CA GLU A 628 34.68 -6.50 -8.91
C GLU A 628 35.01 -5.84 -7.56
N ALA A 629 35.64 -6.57 -6.63
CA ALA A 629 36.09 -5.99 -5.36
C ALA A 629 37.13 -4.87 -5.60
N GLY A 630 36.87 -3.68 -5.05
CA GLY A 630 37.65 -2.47 -5.32
C GLY A 630 37.24 -1.70 -6.59
N LEU A 631 36.21 -2.12 -7.34
CA LEU A 631 35.76 -1.50 -8.59
C LEU A 631 34.49 -0.64 -8.50
N GLY A 632 34.13 -0.15 -7.32
CA GLY A 632 33.06 0.83 -7.15
C GLY A 632 31.89 0.33 -6.31
N TRP A 633 30.70 0.87 -6.57
CA TRP A 633 29.48 0.63 -5.81
C TRP A 633 28.53 -0.29 -6.56
N HIS A 634 27.91 -1.23 -5.86
CA HIS A 634 26.91 -2.17 -6.35
C HIS A 634 25.58 -1.93 -5.66
N ALA A 635 24.48 -1.94 -6.40
CA ALA A 635 23.15 -1.86 -5.81
C ALA A 635 22.73 -3.24 -5.27
N PHE A 636 22.08 -3.26 -4.11
CA PHE A 636 21.46 -4.47 -3.58
C PHE A 636 20.29 -4.11 -2.64
N THR A 637 19.43 -5.09 -2.36
CA THR A 637 18.31 -4.93 -1.44
C THR A 637 18.43 -5.96 -0.33
N MET A 638 18.25 -5.52 0.91
CA MET A 638 18.23 -6.43 2.05
C MET A 638 16.91 -7.22 2.05
N PRO A 639 16.94 -8.56 2.11
CA PRO A 639 15.71 -9.35 2.13
C PRO A 639 14.94 -9.24 3.46
N PHE A 640 15.59 -8.77 4.53
CA PHE A 640 15.04 -8.58 5.87
C PHE A 640 15.88 -7.56 6.66
N GLU A 641 15.36 -7.07 7.80
CA GLU A 641 16.10 -6.17 8.70
C GLU A 641 17.26 -6.89 9.40
N ALA A 642 18.46 -6.33 9.36
CA ALA A 642 19.65 -6.95 9.94
C ALA A 642 20.32 -6.10 11.03
N ASP A 643 20.58 -6.74 12.16
CA ASP A 643 21.12 -6.11 13.37
C ASP A 643 22.64 -6.26 13.47
N SER A 644 23.22 -7.16 12.67
CA SER A 644 24.64 -7.51 12.74
C SER A 644 25.21 -7.93 11.39
N ALA A 645 26.51 -7.65 11.20
CA ALA A 645 27.27 -8.04 10.02
C ALA A 645 28.56 -8.76 10.43
N PHE A 646 28.98 -9.74 9.64
CA PHE A 646 30.16 -10.56 9.90
C PHE A 646 31.01 -10.73 8.64
N VAL A 647 32.34 -10.73 8.81
CA VAL A 647 33.33 -11.12 7.79
C VAL A 647 34.25 -12.16 8.42
N ASP A 648 34.38 -13.34 7.79
CA ASP A 648 35.12 -14.49 8.34
C ASP A 648 34.75 -14.79 9.80
N ASP A 649 33.45 -14.81 10.09
CA ASP A 649 32.85 -15.00 11.43
C ASP A 649 33.22 -13.96 12.49
N SER A 650 33.94 -12.90 12.12
CA SER A 650 34.23 -11.76 13.00
C SER A 650 33.15 -10.70 12.84
N TYR A 651 32.59 -10.25 13.96
CA TYR A 651 31.61 -9.15 13.98
C TYR A 651 32.22 -7.87 13.42
N VAL A 652 31.48 -7.18 12.57
CA VAL A 652 31.86 -5.89 11.99
C VAL A 652 30.72 -4.90 12.26
N SER A 653 30.99 -3.87 13.05
CA SER A 653 30.02 -2.79 13.27
C SER A 653 29.79 -2.00 11.98
N LEU A 654 28.55 -1.52 11.76
CA LEU A 654 28.19 -0.67 10.62
C LEU A 654 28.88 0.72 10.62
N ASP A 655 29.45 1.13 11.75
CA ASP A 655 30.09 2.45 11.92
C ASP A 655 31.62 2.38 12.08
N ASP A 656 32.22 1.19 12.08
CA ASP A 656 33.67 1.03 12.31
C ASP A 656 34.53 1.59 11.16
N THR A 657 35.67 2.20 11.46
CA THR A 657 36.60 2.76 10.46
C THR A 657 37.60 1.74 9.91
N LEU A 658 37.58 0.50 10.41
CA LEU A 658 38.44 -0.62 10.00
C LEU A 658 37.81 -1.52 8.92
N LYS A 659 36.72 -1.08 8.28
CA LYS A 659 35.95 -1.91 7.36
C LYS A 659 36.63 -2.10 6.01
N HIS A 660 36.62 -3.34 5.56
CA HIS A 660 36.90 -3.70 4.18
C HIS A 660 35.69 -3.46 3.24
N PHE A 661 34.54 -2.99 3.76
CA PHE A 661 33.32 -2.71 2.99
C PHE A 661 32.49 -1.55 3.55
N TRP A 662 31.67 -0.92 2.71
CA TRP A 662 30.81 0.22 3.02
C TRP A 662 29.41 -0.02 2.50
N ILE A 663 28.39 0.31 3.30
CA ILE A 663 26.98 0.25 2.91
C ILE A 663 26.38 1.63 3.10
N TYR A 664 25.73 2.11 2.05
CA TYR A 664 25.14 3.44 2.00
C TYR A 664 23.69 3.32 1.55
N GLU A 665 22.84 4.13 2.17
CA GLU A 665 21.42 4.25 1.84
C GLU A 665 21.15 5.58 1.13
N PHE A 666 20.12 5.61 0.31
CA PHE A 666 19.68 6.86 -0.31
C PHE A 666 19.21 7.83 0.79
N ALA A 667 19.79 9.03 0.82
CA ALA A 667 19.43 10.06 1.79
C ALA A 667 18.47 11.10 1.17
N ALA A 668 18.82 11.61 -0.01
CA ALA A 668 18.06 12.65 -0.69
C ALA A 668 18.46 12.76 -2.17
N GLN A 669 17.67 13.49 -2.95
CA GLN A 669 18.09 13.99 -4.27
C GLN A 669 18.25 15.51 -4.16
N GLY A 670 19.41 16.02 -4.54
CA GLY A 670 19.66 17.45 -4.65
C GLY A 670 18.86 18.07 -5.80
N ASP A 671 18.69 19.39 -5.77
CA ASP A 671 17.90 20.11 -6.79
C ASP A 671 18.55 20.05 -8.19
N ASP A 672 19.82 19.67 -8.29
CA ASP A 672 20.55 19.40 -9.53
C ASP A 672 20.35 17.97 -10.07
N GLY A 673 19.45 17.21 -9.45
CA GLY A 673 19.14 15.82 -9.80
C GLY A 673 20.15 14.80 -9.30
N LYS A 674 21.21 15.21 -8.58
CA LYS A 674 22.18 14.27 -8.01
C LYS A 674 21.62 13.55 -6.80
N VAL A 675 21.90 12.25 -6.71
CA VAL A 675 21.54 11.42 -5.57
C VAL A 675 22.61 11.53 -4.48
N ILE A 676 22.16 11.78 -3.26
CA ILE A 676 22.96 11.88 -2.05
C ILE A 676 22.74 10.60 -1.27
N PHE A 677 23.83 9.94 -0.90
CA PHE A 677 23.82 8.75 -0.08
C PHE A 677 24.50 9.02 1.25
N LYS A 678 24.02 8.38 2.31
CA LYS A 678 24.62 8.44 3.64
C LYS A 678 25.00 7.03 4.12
N PRO A 679 25.99 6.89 5.01
CA PRO A 679 26.28 5.61 5.64
C PRO A 679 25.02 5.01 6.27
N ALA A 680 24.73 3.75 5.97
CA ALA A 680 23.62 3.05 6.60
C ALA A 680 23.96 2.76 8.06
N THR A 681 23.17 3.32 8.98
CA THR A 681 23.31 3.08 10.43
C THR A 681 22.43 1.93 10.92
N VAL A 682 21.40 1.60 10.12
CA VAL A 682 20.49 0.45 10.30
C VAL A 682 20.24 -0.18 8.92
N LEU A 683 20.11 -1.51 8.86
CA LEU A 683 19.79 -2.24 7.63
C LEU A 683 18.37 -2.76 7.70
N ARG A 684 17.46 -2.21 6.90
CA ARG A 684 16.03 -2.54 6.85
C ARG A 684 15.74 -3.52 5.71
N GLY A 685 14.72 -4.35 5.89
CA GLY A 685 14.20 -5.19 4.82
C GLY A 685 13.63 -4.37 3.67
N ALA A 686 13.62 -4.94 2.46
CA ALA A 686 13.05 -4.36 1.24
C ALA A 686 13.57 -2.95 0.87
N THR A 687 14.64 -2.48 1.52
CA THR A 687 15.21 -1.16 1.30
C THR A 687 16.39 -1.29 0.33
N PRO A 688 16.45 -0.47 -0.74
CA PRO A 688 17.58 -0.47 -1.66
C PRO A 688 18.79 0.26 -1.05
N TYR A 689 19.95 -0.39 -1.14
CA TYR A 689 21.24 0.09 -0.67
C TYR A 689 22.27 0.05 -1.80
N ILE A 690 23.39 0.75 -1.59
CA ILE A 690 24.62 0.54 -2.36
C ILE A 690 25.71 -0.01 -1.43
N ILE A 691 26.49 -0.96 -1.93
CA ILE A 691 27.61 -1.59 -1.22
C ILE A 691 28.89 -1.50 -2.04
N ALA A 692 30.00 -1.20 -1.39
CA ALA A 692 31.34 -1.23 -1.98
C ALA A 692 32.30 -1.95 -1.03
N ALA A 693 33.40 -2.46 -1.56
CA ALA A 693 34.47 -3.05 -0.76
C ALA A 693 35.85 -2.77 -1.34
N ASP A 694 36.87 -2.87 -0.49
CA ASP A 694 38.26 -2.82 -0.94
C ASP A 694 38.66 -4.14 -1.64
N ALA A 695 39.82 -4.12 -2.31
CA ALA A 695 40.30 -5.27 -3.07
C ALA A 695 40.57 -6.53 -2.21
N THR A 696 40.67 -6.42 -0.88
CA THR A 696 40.88 -7.57 0.01
C THR A 696 39.62 -8.40 0.23
N MET A 697 38.46 -7.90 -0.20
CA MET A 697 37.18 -8.62 -0.18
C MET A 697 36.91 -9.41 -1.46
N ALA A 698 37.83 -9.43 -2.43
CA ALA A 698 37.69 -10.22 -3.65
C ALA A 698 37.39 -11.70 -3.33
N GLY A 699 36.24 -12.21 -3.78
CA GLY A 699 35.79 -13.57 -3.52
C GLY A 699 35.36 -13.87 -2.08
N ARG A 700 35.33 -12.86 -1.18
CA ARG A 700 34.90 -12.99 0.21
C ARG A 700 33.47 -12.49 0.38
N SER A 701 32.86 -12.88 1.50
CA SER A 701 31.46 -12.57 1.79
C SER A 701 31.30 -11.76 3.06
N VAL A 702 30.26 -10.94 3.08
CA VAL A 702 29.70 -10.35 4.29
C VAL A 702 28.40 -11.10 4.61
N VAL A 703 28.23 -11.51 5.86
CA VAL A 703 27.02 -12.20 6.33
C VAL A 703 26.27 -11.30 7.29
N PHE A 704 25.07 -10.90 6.89
CA PHE A 704 24.13 -10.13 7.72
C PHE A 704 23.22 -11.09 8.48
N ARG A 705 22.94 -10.81 9.76
CA ARG A 705 22.14 -11.70 10.62
C ARG A 705 21.18 -10.91 11.52
N SER A 706 19.99 -11.48 11.75
CA SER A 706 19.03 -11.04 12.76
C SER A 706 18.26 -12.24 13.35
N LEU A 707 17.54 -12.01 14.44
CA LEU A 707 16.72 -12.97 15.18
C LEU A 707 15.27 -12.50 15.24
N GLY A 708 14.29 -13.42 15.23
CA GLY A 708 12.86 -13.07 15.30
C GLY A 708 12.42 -12.20 14.12
N VAL A 709 12.69 -12.66 12.90
CA VAL A 709 12.61 -11.86 11.68
C VAL A 709 11.29 -12.10 10.96
N PRO A 710 10.45 -11.08 10.77
CA PRO A 710 9.22 -11.21 9.98
C PRO A 710 9.50 -11.18 8.47
N PHE A 711 8.79 -12.04 7.74
CA PHE A 711 8.77 -12.08 6.27
C PHE A 711 7.33 -12.00 5.77
N SER A 712 7.07 -11.09 4.83
CA SER A 712 5.76 -10.91 4.19
C SER A 712 5.67 -11.68 2.88
N LYS A 713 4.52 -12.32 2.63
CA LYS A 713 4.20 -13.01 1.37
C LYS A 713 4.49 -12.12 0.15
N THR A 714 5.11 -12.69 -0.88
CA THR A 714 5.38 -12.01 -2.15
C THR A 714 4.08 -11.83 -2.96
N GLY A 715 3.85 -10.61 -3.47
CA GLY A 715 2.76 -10.28 -4.40
C GLY A 715 2.92 -10.90 -5.80
N SER A 716 2.34 -10.27 -6.82
CA SER A 716 2.44 -10.70 -8.23
C SER A 716 3.80 -10.41 -8.88
N ASP A 717 4.69 -9.68 -8.19
CA ASP A 717 5.93 -9.18 -8.75
C ASP A 717 7.17 -10.01 -8.40
N LYS A 718 8.22 -9.82 -9.21
CA LYS A 718 9.45 -10.62 -9.19
C LYS A 718 10.38 -10.13 -8.08
N MET A 719 10.75 -11.01 -7.15
CA MET A 719 11.79 -10.70 -6.16
C MET A 719 13.14 -11.31 -6.57
N VAL A 720 14.15 -10.44 -6.71
CA VAL A 720 15.56 -10.81 -6.85
C VAL A 720 16.32 -10.14 -5.71
N VAL A 721 17.19 -10.87 -5.00
CA VAL A 721 17.95 -10.36 -3.83
C VAL A 721 19.09 -9.40 -4.25
N SER A 722 19.28 -9.20 -5.55
CA SER A 722 20.09 -8.15 -6.18
C SER A 722 19.51 -7.91 -7.57
N SER A 723 19.04 -6.71 -7.82
CA SER A 723 18.45 -6.34 -9.09
C SER A 723 19.30 -5.24 -9.72
N THR A 724 19.70 -5.43 -10.98
CA THR A 724 20.21 -4.34 -11.83
C THR A 724 19.10 -3.38 -12.27
N ASP A 725 17.84 -3.67 -11.93
CA ASP A 725 16.67 -2.86 -12.31
C ASP A 725 16.58 -1.58 -11.46
N PHE A 726 17.25 -1.51 -10.31
CA PHE A 726 17.46 -0.26 -9.60
C PHE A 726 18.54 0.58 -10.28
N LEU A 727 18.11 1.44 -11.20
CA LEU A 727 18.95 2.45 -11.82
C LEU A 727 18.87 3.76 -11.00
N PHE A 728 19.87 4.01 -10.15
CA PHE A 728 20.05 5.35 -9.58
C PHE A 728 20.61 6.29 -10.65
N HIS A 729 19.76 7.17 -11.20
CA HIS A 729 20.17 8.18 -12.16
C HIS A 729 20.70 9.43 -11.43
N GLY A 730 22.03 9.63 -11.39
CA GLY A 730 22.66 10.84 -10.87
C GLY A 730 24.18 10.69 -10.64
N ASN A 731 24.93 11.79 -10.66
CA ASN A 731 26.35 11.76 -10.28
C ASN A 731 26.45 11.79 -8.75
N THR A 732 27.02 10.75 -8.13
CA THR A 732 27.26 10.73 -6.68
C THR A 732 28.34 11.75 -6.29
N LEU A 733 28.07 12.53 -5.25
CA LEU A 733 29.07 13.41 -4.61
C LEU A 733 29.81 12.63 -3.52
N ALA A 734 30.71 11.72 -3.90
CA ALA A 734 31.74 11.22 -3.00
C ALA A 734 32.99 10.80 -3.78
N PRO A 735 34.21 11.05 -3.25
CA PRO A 735 35.43 11.06 -4.03
C PRO A 735 35.79 9.66 -4.52
N LYS A 736 36.33 9.57 -5.75
CA LYS A 736 37.06 8.39 -6.21
C LYS A 736 37.98 7.92 -5.09
N MET A 737 37.75 6.71 -4.56
CA MET A 737 38.69 6.08 -3.63
C MET A 737 40.04 6.00 -4.33
N LYS A 738 41.07 6.53 -3.68
CA LYS A 738 42.48 6.43 -4.08
C LYS A 738 43.16 5.40 -3.21
#